data_AF-A0A4Q5DZK9-F1
#
_entry.id   AF-A0A4Q5DZK9-F1
#
_cell.length_a   1.000
_cell.length_b   1.000
_cell.length_c   1.000
_cell.angle_alpha   90.00
_cell.angle_beta   90.00
_cell.angle_gamma   90.00
#
_symmetry.space_group_name_H-M   'P 1'
#
loop_
_entity.id
_entity.type
_entity.pdbx_description
1 polymer ?
#
loop_
_entity_poly.entity_id
_entity_poly.type
_entity_poly.pdbx_seq_one_letter_code
_entity_poly.pdbx_strand_id
1 'polypeptide(L)'
;MKTNERILRINSVLQDYFIKHPQSGMVLAKEFMPLFIKNGIFNKDYREGLPIRKVLRALDTENSLDKIPYVHAERKSKITNWYFRPLCLLIWTISAIFISCSSNKDSINDNYNTSFPEVSHIAFQTDKDGKWGLIGIDGKVLFQNEFDSKMELSYAVNGVFRVWDNDMNRFLYYSATNEPELIGTPKGYRWGGICSEGVIPVVSLGERIHYITETGETAFYLLPYEGKEFLMVSSFFTEKRAWFQLENGKCGYIDPQGNVVVEPIYDNAFPFHEGKAIVYDKENDKWFAINVNGKVLFEVKSNGQHQYSPALYNDGYCLIENFLLDKKGKEIQNFPSDICYISPFINGSALYQDANTGFWGQINMQGKNIIKPKYPYALGFSGDWMFVGDTITQQRDKKGNHYMNVYAIDSKGKVQTEIKNISCFHPLSKSVIVAKNSKYYFADKNGNPINNNLYHKLSVPSHTGAPSPSYLWTFLIGPRSHADYNVWEVRTDYIDKEKTVNSILEKLTLEGVGKIKMGQTFSQLADLFKLYNDNNYLNIRNYDDWLFLNTKDYGINYIYATYAVCGIINWAVRVIRMKINTNDVPVDDISELIAREIPLYLTQTLGMTRDKYDEDEGCYLYHSEKYAYKVIHYEGETELLLVSTQD
;
A
#
# COMPACT_ATOMS: atom_id res chain seq x y z
N MET A 1 -5.99 36.63 -22.69
CA MET A 1 -4.96 35.56 -22.66
C MET A 1 -5.66 34.22 -22.76
N LYS A 2 -5.22 33.36 -23.70
CA LYS A 2 -5.79 32.00 -23.89
C LYS A 2 -5.40 31.09 -22.72
N THR A 3 -6.17 30.03 -22.44
CA THR A 3 -5.97 29.17 -21.26
C THR A 3 -4.59 28.52 -21.23
N ASN A 4 -4.12 27.93 -22.35
CA ASN A 4 -2.81 27.29 -22.41
C ASN A 4 -1.65 28.28 -22.23
N GLU A 5 -1.76 29.46 -22.83
CA GLU A 5 -0.80 30.55 -22.68
C GLU A 5 -0.72 31.04 -21.22
N ARG A 6 -1.87 31.12 -20.53
CA ARG A 6 -1.93 31.47 -19.11
C ARG A 6 -1.22 30.43 -18.25
N ILE A 7 -1.44 29.14 -18.51
CA ILE A 7 -0.82 28.03 -17.78
C ILE A 7 0.71 28.06 -17.94
N LEU A 8 1.21 28.24 -19.17
CA LEU A 8 2.64 28.35 -19.43
C LEU A 8 3.29 29.49 -18.64
N ARG A 9 2.63 30.65 -18.58
CA ARG A 9 3.14 31.80 -17.80
C ARG A 9 3.07 31.57 -16.29
N ILE A 10 2.03 30.88 -15.80
CA ILE A 10 1.97 30.47 -14.38
C ILE A 10 3.16 29.57 -14.04
N ASN A 11 3.43 28.54 -14.85
CA ASN A 11 4.56 27.64 -14.63
C ASN A 11 5.90 28.36 -14.63
N SER A 12 6.12 29.27 -15.58
CA SER A 12 7.36 30.08 -15.62
C SER A 12 7.53 30.91 -14.34
N VAL A 13 6.48 31.56 -13.84
CA VAL A 13 6.56 32.35 -12.60
C VAL A 13 6.81 31.48 -11.37
N LEU A 14 6.17 30.31 -11.29
CA LEU A 14 6.37 29.37 -10.19
C LEU A 14 7.78 28.76 -10.23
N GLN A 15 8.28 28.42 -11.41
CA GLN A 15 9.65 27.96 -11.62
C GLN A 15 10.67 28.98 -11.12
N ASP A 16 10.57 30.23 -11.58
CA ASP A 16 11.47 31.31 -11.16
C ASP A 16 11.44 31.57 -9.65
N TYR A 17 10.25 31.43 -9.03
CA TYR A 17 10.09 31.58 -7.59
C TYR A 17 10.75 30.43 -6.82
N PHE A 18 10.43 29.17 -7.16
CA PHE A 18 10.92 28.02 -6.42
C PHE A 18 12.40 27.72 -6.66
N ILE A 19 12.99 28.13 -7.79
CA ILE A 19 14.45 28.16 -7.99
C ILE A 19 15.13 29.03 -6.93
N LYS A 20 14.51 30.16 -6.56
CA LYS A 20 15.07 31.09 -5.56
C LYS A 20 14.69 30.72 -4.12
N HIS A 21 13.66 29.90 -3.95
CA HIS A 21 13.10 29.51 -2.66
C HIS A 21 12.88 27.98 -2.54
N PRO A 22 13.93 27.15 -2.70
CA PRO A 22 13.80 25.69 -2.77
C PRO A 22 13.31 25.04 -1.46
N GLN A 23 13.48 25.71 -0.31
CA GLN A 23 13.09 25.21 1.02
C GLN A 23 11.73 25.76 1.51
N SER A 24 10.95 26.40 0.64
CA SER A 24 9.74 27.13 1.06
C SER A 24 8.54 26.26 1.46
N GLY A 25 8.62 24.93 1.30
CA GLY A 25 7.51 24.03 1.60
C GLY A 25 6.28 24.29 0.72
N MET A 26 5.08 24.02 1.24
CA MET A 26 3.83 24.33 0.56
C MET A 26 3.37 25.75 0.89
N VAL A 27 3.16 26.57 -0.14
CA VAL A 27 2.70 27.96 -0.01
C VAL A 27 1.32 28.09 -0.65
N LEU A 28 0.38 28.78 0.00
CA LEU A 28 -0.98 28.90 -0.53
C LEU A 28 -1.00 29.58 -1.90
N ALA A 29 -1.70 29.00 -2.87
CA ALA A 29 -1.76 29.51 -4.24
C ALA A 29 -2.29 30.95 -4.30
N LYS A 30 -3.15 31.35 -3.34
CA LYS A 30 -3.64 32.73 -3.22
C LYS A 30 -2.53 33.74 -2.90
N GLU A 31 -1.47 33.31 -2.21
CA GLU A 31 -0.35 34.17 -1.82
C GLU A 31 0.55 34.53 -3.01
N PHE A 32 0.47 33.77 -4.12
CA PHE A 32 1.16 34.10 -5.36
C PHE A 32 0.45 35.14 -6.23
N MET A 33 -0.77 35.56 -5.87
CA MET A 33 -1.51 36.55 -6.66
C MET A 33 -0.76 37.85 -6.92
N PRO A 34 -0.08 38.48 -5.94
CA PRO A 34 0.73 39.68 -6.19
C PRO A 34 1.81 39.41 -7.25
N LEU A 35 2.46 38.25 -7.20
CA LEU A 35 3.50 37.86 -8.14
C LEU A 35 2.92 37.62 -9.55
N PHE A 36 1.77 36.95 -9.65
CA PHE A 36 1.10 36.73 -10.93
C PHE A 36 0.56 38.03 -11.56
N ILE A 37 0.09 38.97 -10.75
CA ILE A 37 -0.35 40.29 -11.24
C ILE A 37 0.84 41.10 -11.74
N LYS A 38 1.94 41.12 -10.97
CA LYS A 38 3.19 41.78 -11.37
C LYS A 38 3.71 41.27 -12.72
N ASN A 39 3.55 39.97 -12.99
CA ASN A 39 3.93 39.34 -14.25
C ASN A 39 2.84 39.38 -15.35
N GLY A 40 1.75 40.14 -15.14
CA GLY A 40 0.69 40.34 -16.13
C GLY A 40 -0.15 39.10 -16.45
N ILE A 41 -0.18 38.09 -15.58
CA ILE A 41 -0.98 36.86 -15.74
C ILE A 41 -2.44 37.13 -15.37
N PHE A 42 -2.66 37.94 -14.34
CA PHE A 42 -3.97 38.41 -13.91
C PHE A 42 -3.98 39.93 -13.80
N ASN A 43 -5.11 40.56 -14.13
CA ASN A 43 -5.22 42.03 -14.09
C ASN A 43 -5.35 42.57 -12.66
N LYS A 44 -5.99 41.81 -11.76
CA LYS A 44 -6.21 42.17 -10.35
C LYS A 44 -6.57 40.93 -9.54
N ASP A 45 -6.32 40.99 -8.23
CA ASP A 45 -6.87 40.01 -7.30
C ASP A 45 -8.25 40.46 -6.80
N TYR A 46 -9.12 39.49 -6.54
CA TYR A 46 -10.41 39.73 -5.90
C TYR A 46 -10.83 38.49 -5.12
N ARG A 47 -11.47 38.71 -3.97
CA ARG A 47 -11.91 37.64 -3.05
C ARG A 47 -10.77 36.67 -2.70
N GLU A 48 -9.61 37.20 -2.34
CA GLU A 48 -8.39 36.46 -1.94
C GLU A 48 -8.06 35.28 -2.86
N GLY A 49 -7.40 35.54 -3.99
CA GLY A 49 -6.95 34.50 -4.91
C GLY A 49 -8.03 33.79 -5.70
N LEU A 50 -9.23 34.37 -5.85
CA LEU A 50 -10.25 33.78 -6.72
C LEU A 50 -9.79 33.58 -8.18
N PRO A 51 -8.99 34.47 -8.81
CA PRO A 51 -8.53 34.28 -10.19
C PRO A 51 -7.72 33.00 -10.38
N ILE A 52 -6.71 32.76 -9.55
CA ILE A 52 -5.89 31.55 -9.63
C ILE A 52 -6.71 30.31 -9.26
N ARG A 53 -7.54 30.38 -8.20
CA ARG A 53 -8.40 29.27 -7.79
C ARG A 53 -9.38 28.85 -8.89
N LYS A 54 -9.87 29.77 -9.73
CA LYS A 54 -10.71 29.42 -10.91
C LYS A 54 -9.94 28.62 -11.96
N VAL A 55 -8.67 28.97 -12.22
CA VAL A 55 -7.82 28.23 -13.15
C VAL A 55 -7.59 26.82 -12.63
N LEU A 56 -7.20 26.70 -11.35
CA LEU A 56 -6.92 25.41 -10.73
C LEU A 56 -8.16 24.52 -10.66
N ARG A 57 -9.33 25.07 -10.28
CA ARG A 57 -10.60 24.32 -10.30
C ARG A 57 -10.99 23.82 -11.70
N ALA A 58 -10.76 24.62 -12.74
CA ALA A 58 -11.06 24.19 -14.11
C ALA A 58 -10.15 23.02 -14.52
N LEU A 59 -8.84 23.13 -14.25
CA LEU A 59 -7.89 22.05 -14.50
C LEU A 59 -8.21 20.79 -13.69
N ASP A 60 -8.62 20.95 -12.43
CA ASP A 60 -9.03 19.84 -11.56
C ASP A 60 -10.27 19.12 -12.10
N THR A 61 -11.28 19.89 -12.54
CA THR A 61 -12.49 19.33 -13.16
C THR A 61 -12.16 18.54 -14.43
N GLU A 62 -11.12 18.96 -15.16
CA GLU A 62 -10.62 18.31 -16.38
C GLU A 62 -9.54 17.24 -16.12
N ASN A 63 -9.25 16.89 -14.86
CA ASN A 63 -8.16 15.97 -14.48
C ASN A 63 -6.82 16.32 -15.16
N SER A 64 -6.53 17.62 -15.24
CA SER A 64 -5.43 18.24 -15.96
C SER A 64 -4.55 19.11 -15.06
N LEU A 65 -4.58 18.89 -13.74
CA LEU A 65 -3.74 19.64 -12.79
C LEU A 65 -2.24 19.43 -13.03
N ASP A 66 -1.86 18.30 -13.62
CA ASP A 66 -0.51 17.97 -14.09
C ASP A 66 0.06 19.02 -15.07
N LYS A 67 -0.80 19.81 -15.74
CA LYS A 67 -0.37 20.96 -16.55
C LYS A 67 0.29 22.07 -15.72
N ILE A 68 0.09 22.10 -14.40
CA ILE A 68 0.78 22.99 -13.46
C ILE A 68 1.48 22.09 -12.43
N PRO A 69 2.70 21.60 -12.72
CA PRO A 69 3.35 20.57 -11.90
C PRO A 69 3.61 21.00 -10.45
N TYR A 70 3.74 22.31 -10.20
CA TYR A 70 3.93 22.89 -8.86
C TYR A 70 2.68 22.83 -7.97
N VAL A 71 1.50 22.51 -8.51
CA VAL A 71 0.25 22.59 -7.76
C VAL A 71 0.07 21.40 -6.82
N HIS A 72 -0.34 21.69 -5.59
CA HIS A 72 -0.85 20.70 -4.65
C HIS A 72 -2.27 21.08 -4.24
N ALA A 73 -3.18 20.11 -4.30
CA ALA A 73 -4.59 20.28 -3.97
C ALA A 73 -4.92 19.53 -2.69
N GLU A 74 -5.15 20.26 -1.60
CA GLU A 74 -5.67 19.72 -0.34
C GLU A 74 -7.20 19.82 -0.38
N ARG A 75 -7.87 18.71 -0.71
CA ARG A 75 -9.33 18.63 -0.75
C ARG A 75 -9.86 18.34 0.64
N LYS A 76 -10.90 19.06 1.06
CA LYS A 76 -11.70 18.81 2.27
C LYS A 76 -13.17 18.72 1.84
N SER A 77 -14.00 18.12 2.69
CA SER A 77 -15.43 17.85 2.42
C SER A 77 -16.25 19.02 1.84
N LYS A 78 -15.85 20.28 2.07
CA LYS A 78 -16.55 21.49 1.55
C LYS A 78 -15.65 22.45 0.77
N ILE A 79 -14.33 22.34 0.89
CA ILE A 79 -13.39 23.32 0.34
C ILE A 79 -12.14 22.63 -0.20
N THR A 80 -11.58 23.13 -1.29
CA THR A 80 -10.24 22.75 -1.75
C THR A 80 -9.29 23.91 -1.48
N ASN A 81 -8.28 23.64 -0.66
CA ASN A 81 -7.13 24.52 -0.49
C ASN A 81 -6.12 24.20 -1.59
N TRP A 82 -5.63 25.26 -2.22
CA TRP A 82 -4.69 25.17 -3.33
C TRP A 82 -3.36 25.69 -2.84
N TYR A 83 -2.30 24.91 -3.05
CA TYR A 83 -0.93 25.28 -2.74
C TYR A 83 -0.08 25.19 -3.99
N PHE A 84 1.02 25.94 -3.99
CA PHE A 84 2.16 25.66 -4.83
C PHE A 84 3.32 25.22 -3.95
N ARG A 85 4.09 24.27 -4.44
CA ARG A 85 5.27 23.74 -3.76
C ARG A 85 6.44 23.64 -4.75
N PRO A 86 7.69 23.75 -4.30
CA PRO A 86 8.84 23.54 -5.17
C PRO A 86 8.76 22.16 -5.80
N LEU A 87 9.06 22.09 -7.09
CA LEU A 87 9.36 20.80 -7.70
C LEU A 87 10.76 20.42 -7.24
N CYS A 88 10.93 19.19 -6.77
CA CYS A 88 12.24 18.56 -6.73
C CYS A 88 12.66 18.37 -8.19
N LEU A 89 13.34 19.37 -8.73
CA LEU A 89 13.95 19.36 -10.06
C LEU A 89 15.40 19.79 -9.88
N LEU A 90 16.31 18.82 -9.84
CA LEU A 90 17.65 19.09 -10.32
C LEU A 90 17.79 18.47 -11.71
N ILE A 91 17.77 19.40 -12.69
CA ILE A 91 18.39 19.29 -14.01
C ILE A 91 17.58 18.49 -15.06
N TRP A 92 16.67 19.22 -15.73
CA TRP A 92 16.14 18.91 -17.08
C TRP A 92 17.22 19.08 -18.18
N THR A 93 18.42 18.56 -17.97
CA THR A 93 19.42 18.39 -19.04
C THR A 93 20.13 17.06 -18.84
N ILE A 94 19.46 15.98 -19.26
CA ILE A 94 19.95 14.74 -19.90
C ILE A 94 18.83 13.70 -19.68
N SER A 95 17.71 13.85 -20.39
CA SER A 95 16.67 12.82 -20.48
C SER A 95 16.19 12.71 -21.94
N ALA A 96 17.16 12.73 -22.85
CA ALA A 96 16.94 12.34 -24.25
C ALA A 96 17.15 10.82 -24.45
N ILE A 97 17.26 10.03 -23.37
CA ILE A 97 17.43 8.58 -23.44
C ILE A 97 16.54 7.94 -22.38
N PHE A 98 15.23 7.97 -22.56
CA PHE A 98 14.35 6.89 -22.09
C PHE A 98 13.20 6.69 -23.08
N ILE A 99 13.35 5.59 -23.82
CA ILE A 99 12.35 4.64 -24.28
C ILE A 99 10.89 5.11 -24.09
N SER A 100 10.27 5.44 -25.22
CA SER A 100 8.82 5.42 -25.48
C SER A 100 7.90 5.64 -24.27
N CYS A 101 7.62 6.90 -23.96
CA CYS A 101 6.23 7.25 -23.66
C CYS A 101 5.41 6.97 -24.93
N SER A 102 5.01 5.72 -25.11
CA SER A 102 3.98 5.33 -26.06
C SER A 102 2.64 5.80 -25.50
N SER A 103 2.36 7.09 -25.70
CA SER A 103 1.02 7.47 -26.12
C SER A 103 0.87 7.16 -27.62
N ASN A 104 1.18 5.93 -28.06
CA ASN A 104 0.72 5.48 -29.37
C ASN A 104 -0.75 5.12 -29.22
N LYS A 105 -1.59 6.08 -29.60
CA LYS A 105 -2.95 5.80 -30.06
C LYS A 105 -2.98 5.03 -31.40
N ASP A 106 -1.82 4.59 -31.91
CA ASP A 106 -1.65 4.00 -33.24
C ASP A 106 -1.07 2.57 -33.20
N SER A 107 -1.58 1.70 -32.32
CA SER A 107 -1.56 0.25 -32.55
C SER A 107 -2.96 -0.33 -32.43
N ILE A 108 -3.72 -0.11 -33.49
CA ILE A 108 -4.95 -0.84 -33.82
C ILE A 108 -4.57 -2.32 -33.99
N ASN A 109 -4.71 -3.13 -32.93
CA ASN A 109 -5.12 -4.55 -32.94
C ASN A 109 -4.84 -5.35 -31.65
N ASP A 110 -4.24 -4.77 -30.61
CA ASP A 110 -4.14 -5.46 -29.31
C ASP A 110 -5.29 -4.99 -28.40
N ASN A 111 -6.35 -5.80 -28.28
CA ASN A 111 -7.53 -5.52 -27.43
C ASN A 111 -7.22 -5.46 -25.91
N TYR A 112 -5.95 -5.57 -25.50
CA TYR A 112 -5.51 -5.54 -24.11
C TYR A 112 -4.79 -4.23 -23.80
N ASN A 113 -5.56 -3.15 -23.72
CA ASN A 113 -5.04 -1.87 -23.25
C ASN A 113 -4.92 -1.93 -21.73
N THR A 114 -3.93 -2.66 -21.20
CA THR A 114 -3.76 -2.82 -19.76
C THR A 114 -3.31 -1.50 -19.17
N SER A 115 -4.13 -0.89 -18.32
CA SER A 115 -3.77 0.31 -17.54
C SER A 115 -2.74 0.02 -16.43
N PHE A 116 -1.99 -1.07 -16.57
CA PHE A 116 -1.02 -1.58 -15.60
C PHE A 116 0.43 -1.24 -16.03
N PRO A 117 1.35 -1.05 -15.06
CA PRO A 117 2.75 -0.69 -15.35
C PRO A 117 3.52 -1.73 -16.17
N GLU A 118 4.10 -1.34 -17.33
CA GLU A 118 4.74 -2.29 -18.26
C GLU A 118 5.95 -3.02 -17.66
N VAL A 119 5.85 -4.35 -17.54
CA VAL A 119 7.00 -5.21 -17.25
C VAL A 119 7.84 -5.35 -18.51
N SER A 120 9.06 -4.81 -18.47
CA SER A 120 9.95 -4.74 -19.63
C SER A 120 10.98 -5.87 -19.65
N HIS A 121 11.48 -6.26 -18.47
CA HIS A 121 12.55 -7.27 -18.34
C HIS A 121 12.37 -8.15 -17.11
N ILE A 122 12.97 -9.32 -17.13
CA ILE A 122 12.90 -10.36 -16.10
C ILE A 122 14.33 -10.71 -15.65
N ALA A 123 14.54 -10.89 -14.35
CA ALA A 123 15.86 -11.31 -13.86
C ALA A 123 16.11 -12.80 -14.09
N PHE A 124 17.34 -13.17 -14.44
CA PHE A 124 17.71 -14.56 -14.74
C PHE A 124 19.08 -14.96 -14.18
N GLN A 125 19.28 -16.26 -13.98
CA GLN A 125 20.58 -16.89 -13.76
C GLN A 125 20.78 -18.02 -14.78
N THR A 126 21.92 -18.07 -15.46
CA THR A 126 22.25 -19.17 -16.39
C THR A 126 22.58 -20.47 -15.66
N ASP A 127 23.29 -20.34 -14.55
CA ASP A 127 23.87 -21.42 -13.76
C ASP A 127 23.34 -21.42 -12.33
N LYS A 128 23.47 -22.57 -11.66
CA LYS A 128 23.10 -22.70 -10.25
C LYS A 128 24.02 -21.79 -9.43
N ASP A 129 23.43 -20.97 -8.57
CA ASP A 129 24.13 -20.00 -7.73
C ASP A 129 24.98 -18.99 -8.55
N GLY A 130 24.66 -18.84 -9.85
CA GLY A 130 25.28 -17.88 -10.75
C GLY A 130 24.80 -16.46 -10.49
N LYS A 131 25.61 -15.49 -10.90
CA LYS A 131 25.22 -14.08 -10.81
C LYS A 131 23.97 -13.78 -11.65
N TRP A 132 23.21 -12.78 -11.23
CA TRP A 132 22.00 -12.39 -11.94
C TRP A 132 22.29 -11.51 -13.16
N GLY A 133 21.50 -11.73 -14.20
CA GLY A 133 21.31 -10.84 -15.34
C GLY A 133 19.86 -10.41 -15.47
N LEU A 134 19.59 -9.56 -16.46
CA LEU A 134 18.24 -9.09 -16.80
C LEU A 134 17.99 -9.26 -18.30
N ILE A 135 16.83 -9.79 -18.66
CA ILE A 135 16.46 -10.11 -20.06
C ILE A 135 15.11 -9.51 -20.41
N GLY A 136 15.01 -8.90 -21.59
CA GLY A 136 13.77 -8.35 -22.10
C GLY A 136 12.71 -9.43 -22.30
N ILE A 137 11.43 -9.06 -22.23
CA ILE A 137 10.31 -9.96 -22.57
C ILE A 137 10.32 -10.40 -24.05
N ASP A 138 11.13 -9.76 -24.89
CA ASP A 138 11.44 -10.14 -26.27
C ASP A 138 12.59 -11.18 -26.37
N GLY A 139 13.17 -11.59 -25.24
CA GLY A 139 14.25 -12.57 -25.17
C GLY A 139 15.65 -11.98 -25.40
N LYS A 140 15.82 -10.65 -25.50
CA LYS A 140 17.15 -10.02 -25.62
C LYS A 140 17.75 -9.75 -24.25
N VAL A 141 18.97 -10.23 -24.04
CA VAL A 141 19.71 -9.99 -22.79
C VAL A 141 20.08 -8.51 -22.71
N LEU A 142 19.75 -7.87 -21.59
CA LEU A 142 20.13 -6.49 -21.30
C LEU A 142 21.53 -6.47 -20.67
N PHE A 143 21.72 -7.24 -19.61
CA PHE A 143 23.02 -7.50 -19.00
C PHE A 143 23.07 -8.90 -18.38
N GLN A 144 24.28 -9.39 -18.09
CA GLN A 144 24.49 -10.72 -17.53
C GLN A 144 25.60 -10.69 -16.48
N ASN A 145 25.43 -11.45 -15.40
CA ASN A 145 26.42 -11.67 -14.34
C ASN A 145 26.82 -10.41 -13.55
N GLU A 146 25.89 -9.48 -13.35
CA GLU A 146 26.18 -8.22 -12.66
C GLU A 146 25.98 -8.33 -11.13
N PHE A 147 24.85 -8.90 -10.70
CA PHE A 147 24.49 -8.96 -9.27
C PHE A 147 24.81 -10.30 -8.64
N ASP A 148 25.19 -10.29 -7.35
CA ASP A 148 25.54 -11.51 -6.60
C ASP A 148 24.36 -12.48 -6.53
N SER A 149 24.63 -13.78 -6.55
CA SER A 149 23.60 -14.82 -6.55
C SER A 149 22.77 -14.90 -5.27
N LYS A 150 23.29 -14.35 -4.17
CA LYS A 150 22.58 -14.22 -2.88
C LYS A 150 21.54 -13.11 -2.88
N MET A 151 21.63 -12.15 -3.81
CA MET A 151 20.64 -11.08 -3.94
C MET A 151 19.36 -11.62 -4.60
N GLU A 152 18.22 -11.00 -4.30
CA GLU A 152 16.95 -11.32 -4.97
C GLU A 152 16.52 -10.16 -5.86
N LEU A 153 16.63 -10.34 -7.18
CA LEU A 153 16.26 -9.34 -8.17
C LEU A 153 14.79 -9.48 -8.58
N SER A 154 14.10 -8.35 -8.68
CA SER A 154 12.78 -8.28 -9.30
C SER A 154 12.86 -8.24 -10.82
N TYR A 155 11.70 -8.36 -11.48
CA TYR A 155 11.52 -7.88 -12.84
C TYR A 155 11.65 -6.34 -12.89
N ALA A 156 11.92 -5.80 -14.09
CA ALA A 156 11.96 -4.37 -14.31
C ALA A 156 10.62 -3.86 -14.84
N VAL A 157 10.12 -2.81 -14.19
CA VAL A 157 8.91 -2.10 -14.57
C VAL A 157 9.28 -0.66 -14.88
N ASN A 158 8.84 -0.16 -16.04
CA ASN A 158 9.10 1.23 -16.46
C ASN A 158 10.58 1.64 -16.24
N GLY A 159 11.51 0.79 -16.67
CA GLY A 159 12.95 1.09 -16.59
C GLY A 159 13.59 0.94 -15.22
N VAL A 160 12.90 0.46 -14.19
CA VAL A 160 13.44 0.28 -12.84
C VAL A 160 13.21 -1.13 -12.33
N PHE A 161 14.21 -1.72 -11.68
CA PHE A 161 14.06 -2.94 -10.89
C PHE A 161 14.60 -2.74 -9.48
N ARG A 162 14.29 -3.66 -8.58
CA ARG A 162 14.80 -3.65 -7.20
C ARG A 162 15.52 -4.93 -6.86
N VAL A 163 16.41 -4.80 -5.89
CA VAL A 163 17.22 -5.85 -5.33
C VAL A 163 16.95 -5.91 -3.84
N TRP A 164 16.67 -7.09 -3.32
CA TRP A 164 16.68 -7.32 -1.89
C TRP A 164 18.10 -7.62 -1.43
N ASP A 165 18.62 -6.76 -0.55
CA ASP A 165 19.90 -6.95 0.13
C ASP A 165 19.66 -7.68 1.45
N ASN A 166 20.15 -8.92 1.53
CA ASN A 166 19.97 -9.78 2.70
C ASN A 166 20.79 -9.33 3.91
N ASP A 167 21.92 -8.66 3.71
CA ASP A 167 22.79 -8.20 4.80
C ASP A 167 22.19 -6.96 5.46
N MET A 168 21.61 -6.05 4.65
CA MET A 168 20.94 -4.84 5.13
C MET A 168 19.47 -5.05 5.51
N ASN A 169 18.84 -6.15 5.06
CA ASN A 169 17.41 -6.41 5.19
C ASN A 169 16.55 -5.28 4.56
N ARG A 170 16.97 -4.82 3.36
CA ARG A 170 16.45 -3.63 2.67
C ARG A 170 16.40 -3.80 1.16
N PHE A 171 15.51 -3.04 0.53
CA PHE A 171 15.44 -2.90 -0.93
C PHE A 171 16.39 -1.80 -1.43
N LEU A 172 17.15 -2.12 -2.46
CA LEU A 172 17.89 -1.18 -3.30
C LEU A 172 17.22 -1.11 -4.67
N TYR A 173 17.14 0.07 -5.28
CA TYR A 173 16.57 0.26 -6.62
C TYR A 173 17.67 0.51 -7.63
N TYR A 174 17.49 0.03 -8.85
CA TYR A 174 18.46 0.16 -9.93
C TYR A 174 17.81 0.46 -11.27
N SER A 175 18.50 1.21 -12.12
CA SER A 175 18.09 1.45 -13.50
C SER A 175 18.21 0.18 -14.33
N ALA A 176 17.19 -0.12 -15.13
CA ALA A 176 17.20 -1.21 -16.10
C ALA A 176 17.90 -0.77 -17.39
N THR A 177 19.21 -0.58 -17.30
CA THR A 177 20.13 -0.20 -18.38
C THR A 177 21.19 -1.28 -18.59
N ASN A 178 21.99 -1.20 -19.67
CA ASN A 178 23.11 -2.13 -19.88
C ASN A 178 24.16 -2.03 -18.75
N GLU A 179 24.28 -0.86 -18.14
CA GLU A 179 25.08 -0.58 -16.95
C GLU A 179 24.11 -0.11 -15.85
N PRO A 180 23.63 -1.00 -14.97
CA PRO A 180 22.66 -0.65 -13.93
C PRO A 180 23.26 0.31 -12.90
N GLU A 181 22.59 1.43 -12.65
CA GLU A 181 22.98 2.43 -11.66
C GLU A 181 22.03 2.39 -10.46
N LEU A 182 22.57 2.63 -9.25
CA LEU A 182 21.77 2.71 -8.03
C LEU A 182 20.84 3.93 -8.10
N ILE A 183 19.54 3.70 -7.87
CA ILE A 183 18.50 4.71 -7.78
C ILE A 183 18.19 4.96 -6.29
N GLY A 184 18.28 6.21 -5.88
CA GLY A 184 17.96 6.65 -4.53
C GLY A 184 19.13 6.47 -3.56
N THR A 185 18.84 6.09 -2.32
CA THR A 185 19.86 6.03 -1.25
C THR A 185 20.58 4.69 -1.19
N PRO A 186 21.92 4.66 -1.01
CA PRO A 186 22.67 3.42 -0.79
C PRO A 186 22.35 2.75 0.55
N LYS A 187 21.67 3.46 1.47
CA LYS A 187 21.15 2.86 2.71
C LYS A 187 19.96 1.94 2.46
N GLY A 188 19.38 1.94 1.27
CA GLY A 188 18.19 1.18 0.91
C GLY A 188 16.92 1.59 1.68
N TYR A 189 15.84 0.91 1.34
CA TYR A 189 14.49 1.16 1.84
C TYR A 189 13.93 -0.07 2.55
N ARG A 190 13.19 0.13 3.64
CA ARG A 190 12.54 -0.94 4.40
C ARG A 190 11.39 -1.56 3.62
N TRP A 191 10.57 -0.72 3.00
CA TRP A 191 9.52 -1.12 2.06
C TRP A 191 9.62 -0.31 0.77
N GLY A 192 9.09 -0.87 -0.31
CA GLY A 192 8.82 -0.09 -1.50
C GLY A 192 8.09 -0.87 -2.58
N GLY A 193 7.62 -0.14 -3.58
CA GLY A 193 6.81 -0.65 -4.67
C GLY A 193 7.59 -0.82 -5.97
N ILE A 194 6.94 -0.46 -7.07
CA ILE A 194 7.49 -0.48 -8.42
C ILE A 194 7.34 0.90 -9.07
N CYS A 195 8.12 1.17 -10.13
CA CYS A 195 8.01 2.42 -10.88
C CYS A 195 6.71 2.43 -11.70
N SER A 196 5.86 3.41 -11.43
CA SER A 196 4.60 3.60 -12.15
C SER A 196 4.24 5.08 -12.17
N GLU A 197 3.80 5.59 -13.33
CA GLU A 197 3.49 7.02 -13.50
C GLU A 197 4.67 7.94 -13.10
N GLY A 198 5.92 7.48 -13.31
CA GLY A 198 7.15 8.24 -13.05
C GLY A 198 7.63 8.28 -11.59
N VAL A 199 6.94 7.59 -10.67
CA VAL A 199 7.28 7.58 -9.24
C VAL A 199 7.23 6.18 -8.64
N ILE A 200 7.93 6.01 -7.51
CA ILE A 200 8.05 4.75 -6.76
C ILE A 200 7.73 5.04 -5.28
N PRO A 201 6.70 4.41 -4.68
CA PRO A 201 6.50 4.50 -3.23
C PRO A 201 7.60 3.74 -2.50
N VAL A 202 8.20 4.37 -1.50
CA VAL A 202 9.27 3.80 -0.67
C VAL A 202 9.12 4.25 0.79
N VAL A 203 9.74 3.50 1.69
CA VAL A 203 9.82 3.81 3.13
C VAL A 203 11.25 3.55 3.60
N SER A 204 11.91 4.58 4.09
CA SER A 204 13.16 4.43 4.87
C SER A 204 12.81 4.01 6.30
N LEU A 205 13.75 3.41 7.03
CA LEU A 205 13.54 2.97 8.42
C LEU A 205 13.05 4.13 9.30
N GLY A 206 11.87 3.97 9.92
CA GLY A 206 11.30 4.97 10.82
C GLY A 206 10.84 6.26 10.12
N GLU A 207 10.68 6.27 8.80
CA GLU A 207 10.21 7.42 8.04
C GLU A 207 8.81 7.22 7.45
N ARG A 208 8.11 8.34 7.22
CA ARG A 208 6.83 8.35 6.50
C ARG A 208 7.00 7.77 5.10
N ILE A 209 5.90 7.26 4.56
CA ILE A 209 5.80 6.90 3.14
C ILE A 209 6.16 8.12 2.29
N HIS A 210 7.09 7.92 1.37
CA HIS A 210 7.47 8.93 0.40
C HIS A 210 7.65 8.31 -0.97
N TYR A 211 7.64 9.16 -1.97
CA TYR A 211 7.79 8.77 -3.36
C TYR A 211 9.12 9.29 -3.87
N ILE A 212 9.85 8.43 -4.56
CA ILE A 212 11.04 8.81 -5.33
C ILE A 212 10.75 8.75 -6.82
N THR A 213 11.47 9.53 -7.62
CA THR A 213 11.45 9.46 -9.08
C THR A 213 12.24 8.25 -9.58
N GLU A 214 12.16 7.96 -10.88
CA GLU A 214 13.02 6.99 -11.57
C GLU A 214 14.52 7.34 -11.52
N THR A 215 14.87 8.58 -11.19
CA THR A 215 16.26 9.01 -10.96
C THR A 215 16.68 8.92 -9.49
N GLY A 216 15.75 8.60 -8.58
CA GLY A 216 16.02 8.42 -7.16
C GLY A 216 15.87 9.67 -6.31
N GLU A 217 15.47 10.80 -6.91
CA GLU A 217 15.16 12.02 -6.18
C GLU A 217 13.85 11.85 -5.41
N THR A 218 13.78 12.32 -4.16
CA THR A 218 12.52 12.35 -3.43
C THR A 218 11.55 13.31 -4.10
N ALA A 219 10.47 12.78 -4.68
CA ALA A 219 9.40 13.56 -5.30
C ALA A 219 8.55 14.25 -4.23
N PHE A 220 8.07 13.51 -3.22
CA PHE A 220 7.31 14.05 -2.09
C PHE A 220 7.20 13.04 -0.95
N TYR A 221 6.98 13.54 0.27
CA TYR A 221 6.51 12.76 1.41
C TYR A 221 4.99 12.82 1.50
N LEU A 222 4.35 11.72 1.93
CA LEU A 222 2.95 11.75 2.36
C LEU A 222 2.90 12.27 3.80
N LEU A 223 2.46 13.52 3.95
CA LEU A 223 2.22 14.16 5.24
C LEU A 223 0.81 13.81 5.75
N PRO A 224 0.52 13.98 7.06
CA PRO A 224 -0.79 13.65 7.62
C PRO A 224 -1.94 14.30 6.85
N TYR A 225 -2.99 13.51 6.58
CA TYR A 225 -4.22 13.99 5.98
C TYR A 225 -5.29 14.16 7.06
N GLU A 226 -5.78 15.39 7.23
CA GLU A 226 -6.75 15.74 8.29
C GLU A 226 -6.29 15.27 9.70
N GLY A 227 -4.99 15.39 9.97
CA GLY A 227 -4.38 15.01 11.24
C GLY A 227 -4.12 13.50 11.42
N LYS A 228 -4.43 12.68 10.41
CA LYS A 228 -4.24 11.22 10.43
C LYS A 228 -3.04 10.80 9.59
N GLU A 229 -2.21 9.92 10.10
CA GLU A 229 -1.06 9.40 9.36
C GLU A 229 -1.48 8.40 8.27
N PHE A 230 -0.69 8.36 7.20
CA PHE A 230 -0.79 7.32 6.18
C PHE A 230 -0.16 6.04 6.71
N LEU A 231 -0.93 4.96 6.76
CA LEU A 231 -0.47 3.66 7.24
C LEU A 231 0.16 2.84 6.11
N MET A 232 -0.49 2.84 4.94
CA MET A 232 -0.03 2.11 3.77
C MET A 232 -0.57 2.71 2.47
N VAL A 233 0.14 2.43 1.38
CA VAL A 233 -0.25 2.78 0.01
C VAL A 233 -0.11 1.59 -0.93
N SER A 234 -0.85 1.62 -2.03
CA SER A 234 -0.62 0.73 -3.15
C SER A 234 0.82 0.84 -3.64
N SER A 235 1.41 -0.29 -4.03
CA SER A 235 2.79 -0.39 -4.50
C SER A 235 3.03 0.26 -5.87
N PHE A 236 1.97 0.72 -6.53
CA PHE A 236 1.99 1.35 -7.85
C PHE A 236 0.70 2.13 -8.13
N PHE A 237 0.73 2.91 -9.21
CA PHE A 237 -0.42 3.61 -9.77
C PHE A 237 -1.05 2.81 -10.92
N THR A 238 -2.38 2.87 -10.98
CA THR A 238 -3.21 2.42 -12.11
C THR A 238 -4.09 3.56 -12.53
N GLU A 239 -4.10 3.92 -13.82
CA GLU A 239 -4.86 5.07 -14.34
C GLU A 239 -4.63 6.36 -13.52
N LYS A 240 -3.36 6.64 -13.14
CA LYS A 240 -2.99 7.76 -12.25
C LYS A 240 -3.66 7.73 -10.87
N ARG A 241 -3.99 6.55 -10.34
CA ARG A 241 -4.57 6.37 -8.99
C ARG A 241 -3.83 5.27 -8.23
N ALA A 242 -3.45 5.58 -7.00
CA ALA A 242 -2.98 4.61 -6.02
C ALA A 242 -3.89 4.72 -4.80
N TRP A 243 -4.45 3.59 -4.35
CA TRP A 243 -5.21 3.57 -3.11
C TRP A 243 -4.26 3.73 -1.92
N PHE A 244 -4.76 4.27 -0.81
CA PHE A 244 -4.04 4.36 0.46
C PHE A 244 -4.99 4.05 1.61
N GLN A 245 -4.43 3.72 2.78
CA GLN A 245 -5.17 3.59 4.03
C GLN A 245 -4.52 4.45 5.12
N LEU A 246 -5.34 5.14 5.90
CA LEU A 246 -4.90 5.92 7.06
C LEU A 246 -4.88 5.08 8.35
N GLU A 247 -4.27 5.61 9.40
CA GLU A 247 -4.21 5.00 10.76
C GLU A 247 -5.59 4.62 11.34
N ASN A 248 -6.67 5.26 10.90
CA ASN A 248 -8.04 4.96 11.32
C ASN A 248 -8.73 3.86 10.48
N GLY A 249 -7.97 3.19 9.60
CA GLY A 249 -8.45 2.12 8.72
C GLY A 249 -9.19 2.59 7.46
N LYS A 250 -9.38 3.90 7.27
CA LYS A 250 -10.11 4.41 6.10
C LYS A 250 -9.21 4.57 4.88
N CYS A 251 -9.75 4.18 3.73
CA CYS A 251 -9.09 4.11 2.45
C CYS A 251 -9.59 5.20 1.49
N GLY A 252 -8.64 5.80 0.77
CA GLY A 252 -8.87 6.80 -0.29
C GLY A 252 -7.92 6.56 -1.46
N TYR A 253 -7.78 7.56 -2.34
CA TYR A 253 -6.84 7.49 -3.47
C TYR A 253 -6.02 8.76 -3.62
N ILE A 254 -4.76 8.60 -3.99
CA ILE A 254 -3.85 9.68 -4.38
C ILE A 254 -3.55 9.65 -5.88
N ASP A 255 -3.16 10.80 -6.43
CA ASP A 255 -2.57 10.93 -7.76
C ASP A 255 -1.02 10.81 -7.71
N PRO A 256 -0.33 10.72 -8.87
CA PRO A 256 1.14 10.64 -8.91
C PRO A 256 1.87 11.89 -8.38
N GLN A 257 1.14 12.96 -8.06
CA GLN A 257 1.67 14.14 -7.38
C GLN A 257 1.41 14.07 -5.85
N GLY A 258 0.86 12.98 -5.33
CA GLY A 258 0.58 12.80 -3.91
C GLY A 258 -0.61 13.63 -3.41
N ASN A 259 -1.46 14.13 -4.30
CA ASN A 259 -2.70 14.77 -3.89
C ASN A 259 -3.76 13.71 -3.61
N VAL A 260 -4.48 13.84 -2.50
CA VAL A 260 -5.68 13.04 -2.25
C VAL A 260 -6.77 13.46 -3.24
N VAL A 261 -7.13 12.57 -4.15
CA VAL A 261 -8.13 12.77 -5.22
C VAL A 261 -9.45 12.07 -4.93
N VAL A 262 -9.46 11.09 -4.02
CA VAL A 262 -10.66 10.48 -3.45
C VAL A 262 -10.49 10.45 -1.93
N GLU A 263 -11.45 11.04 -1.22
CA GLU A 263 -11.39 11.17 0.24
C GLU A 263 -11.37 9.78 0.92
N PRO A 264 -10.63 9.64 2.05
CA PRO A 264 -10.52 8.38 2.76
C PRO A 264 -11.73 8.12 3.64
N ILE A 265 -12.83 7.69 3.01
CA ILE A 265 -14.11 7.39 3.68
C ILE A 265 -14.49 5.91 3.63
N TYR A 266 -13.83 5.13 2.79
CA TYR A 266 -14.11 3.71 2.57
C TYR A 266 -13.30 2.83 3.52
N ASP A 267 -13.74 1.62 3.79
CA ASP A 267 -13.01 0.64 4.62
C ASP A 267 -12.15 -0.31 3.77
N ASN A 268 -12.41 -0.38 2.46
CA ASN A 268 -11.58 -1.10 1.49
C ASN A 268 -11.62 -0.42 0.11
N ALA A 269 -10.54 -0.54 -0.66
CA ALA A 269 -10.37 0.09 -1.95
C ALA A 269 -9.51 -0.78 -2.88
N PHE A 270 -9.98 -1.03 -4.11
CA PHE A 270 -9.24 -1.79 -5.13
C PHE A 270 -8.63 -0.88 -6.21
N PRO A 271 -7.62 -1.35 -6.98
CA PRO A 271 -7.04 -0.59 -8.08
C PRO A 271 -8.07 -0.15 -9.15
N PHE A 272 -7.74 0.93 -9.86
CA PHE A 272 -8.57 1.44 -10.96
C PHE A 272 -8.28 0.68 -12.26
N HIS A 273 -9.33 0.29 -12.98
CA HIS A 273 -9.23 -0.23 -14.35
C HIS A 273 -10.52 0.08 -15.11
N GLU A 274 -10.39 0.42 -16.39
CA GLU A 274 -11.47 0.91 -17.24
C GLU A 274 -12.25 2.08 -16.61
N GLY A 275 -11.53 2.99 -15.96
CA GLY A 275 -12.07 4.18 -15.32
C GLY A 275 -12.89 3.93 -14.05
N LYS A 276 -12.85 2.71 -13.48
CA LYS A 276 -13.64 2.31 -12.31
C LYS A 276 -12.80 1.61 -11.26
N ALA A 277 -13.19 1.77 -10.00
CA ALA A 277 -12.69 0.97 -8.90
C ALA A 277 -13.86 0.51 -8.01
N ILE A 278 -13.65 -0.62 -7.34
CA ILE A 278 -14.58 -1.15 -6.35
C ILE A 278 -14.10 -0.73 -4.96
N VAL A 279 -15.01 -0.20 -4.15
CA VAL A 279 -14.75 0.26 -2.78
C VAL A 279 -15.81 -0.29 -1.82
N TYR A 280 -15.45 -0.45 -0.56
CA TYR A 280 -16.32 -0.97 0.49
C TYR A 280 -16.57 0.08 1.57
N ASP A 281 -17.81 0.23 2.00
CA ASP A 281 -18.22 1.04 3.14
C ASP A 281 -18.84 0.12 4.20
N LYS A 282 -18.13 -0.05 5.31
CA LYS A 282 -18.55 -0.92 6.41
C LYS A 282 -19.72 -0.36 7.19
N GLU A 283 -19.90 0.95 7.26
CA GLU A 283 -20.99 1.57 8.03
C GLU A 283 -22.34 1.28 7.39
N ASN A 284 -22.37 1.27 6.06
CA ASN A 284 -23.56 0.94 5.29
C ASN A 284 -23.62 -0.53 4.85
N ASP A 285 -22.57 -1.32 5.11
CA ASP A 285 -22.37 -2.70 4.64
C ASP A 285 -22.57 -2.82 3.12
N LYS A 286 -21.94 -1.90 2.36
CA LYS A 286 -22.16 -1.74 0.92
C LYS A 286 -20.87 -1.65 0.13
N TRP A 287 -20.91 -2.23 -1.06
CA TRP A 287 -19.90 -2.06 -2.08
C TRP A 287 -20.35 -1.02 -3.11
N PHE A 288 -19.41 -0.24 -3.63
CA PHE A 288 -19.69 0.76 -4.66
C PHE A 288 -18.68 0.65 -5.80
N ALA A 289 -19.16 0.89 -7.02
CA ALA A 289 -18.27 1.26 -8.12
C ALA A 289 -18.13 2.78 -8.15
N ILE A 290 -16.90 3.27 -8.09
CA ILE A 290 -16.58 4.70 -8.20
C ILE A 290 -15.81 4.98 -9.49
N ASN A 291 -15.92 6.20 -10.00
CA ASN A 291 -15.03 6.66 -11.07
C ASN A 291 -13.72 7.24 -10.51
N VAL A 292 -12.79 7.60 -11.40
CA VAL A 292 -11.47 8.17 -11.04
C VAL A 292 -11.53 9.47 -10.22
N ASN A 293 -12.70 10.11 -10.10
CA ASN A 293 -12.91 11.30 -9.28
C ASN A 293 -13.61 10.97 -7.94
N GLY A 294 -13.78 9.69 -7.60
CA GLY A 294 -14.44 9.24 -6.39
C GLY A 294 -15.98 9.33 -6.44
N LYS A 295 -16.57 9.71 -7.58
CA LYS A 295 -18.02 9.75 -7.72
C LYS A 295 -18.55 8.32 -7.80
N VAL A 296 -19.47 7.99 -6.90
CA VAL A 296 -20.25 6.75 -6.96
C VAL A 296 -21.02 6.69 -8.27
N LEU A 297 -20.77 5.63 -9.04
CA LEU A 297 -21.48 5.30 -10.28
C LEU A 297 -22.72 4.47 -9.97
N PHE A 298 -22.58 3.44 -9.14
CA PHE A 298 -23.64 2.56 -8.70
C PHE A 298 -23.22 1.74 -7.47
N GLU A 299 -24.22 1.27 -6.72
CA GLU A 299 -24.06 0.27 -5.66
C GLU A 299 -23.84 -1.11 -6.27
N VAL A 300 -23.01 -1.91 -5.60
CA VAL A 300 -22.62 -3.25 -5.99
C VAL A 300 -23.18 -4.22 -4.96
N LYS A 301 -23.94 -5.22 -5.44
CA LYS A 301 -24.46 -6.29 -4.58
C LYS A 301 -23.36 -7.33 -4.34
N SER A 302 -23.18 -7.74 -3.08
CA SER A 302 -22.22 -8.77 -2.63
C SER A 302 -22.92 -9.64 -1.58
N ASN A 303 -22.55 -10.91 -1.42
CA ASN A 303 -23.12 -11.77 -0.38
C ASN A 303 -22.42 -11.61 0.99
N GLY A 304 -21.40 -10.74 1.13
CA GLY A 304 -20.83 -10.39 2.43
C GLY A 304 -19.40 -9.84 2.39
N GLN A 305 -18.84 -9.59 3.58
CA GLN A 305 -17.66 -8.74 3.83
C GLN A 305 -16.29 -9.33 3.42
N HIS A 306 -16.24 -10.55 2.91
CA HIS A 306 -14.98 -11.28 2.70
C HIS A 306 -14.59 -11.36 1.22
N GLN A 307 -14.42 -10.20 0.57
CA GLN A 307 -13.76 -10.16 -0.74
C GLN A 307 -12.25 -10.39 -0.55
N TYR A 308 -11.83 -11.65 -0.64
CA TYR A 308 -10.41 -12.02 -0.66
C TYR A 308 -9.77 -11.89 -2.06
N SER A 309 -10.60 -11.75 -3.11
CA SER A 309 -10.14 -11.61 -4.49
C SER A 309 -10.29 -10.16 -4.97
N PRO A 310 -9.27 -9.59 -5.65
CA PRO A 310 -9.35 -8.24 -6.19
C PRO A 310 -10.49 -8.13 -7.21
N ALA A 311 -11.43 -7.22 -6.96
CA ALA A 311 -12.51 -6.91 -7.88
C ALA A 311 -12.05 -5.87 -8.90
N LEU A 312 -11.91 -6.29 -10.16
CA LEU A 312 -11.43 -5.44 -11.26
C LEU A 312 -12.43 -5.51 -12.44
N TYR A 313 -12.64 -4.39 -13.13
CA TYR A 313 -13.30 -4.41 -14.43
C TYR A 313 -12.34 -4.91 -15.50
N ASN A 314 -12.76 -5.79 -16.40
CA ASN A 314 -12.01 -6.23 -17.58
C ASN A 314 -13.00 -6.58 -18.69
N ASP A 315 -12.74 -6.13 -19.92
CA ASP A 315 -13.64 -6.22 -21.07
C ASP A 315 -15.04 -5.65 -20.79
N GLY A 316 -15.13 -4.62 -19.93
CA GLY A 316 -16.41 -4.02 -19.54
C GLY A 316 -17.21 -4.82 -18.51
N TYR A 317 -16.63 -5.87 -17.91
CA TYR A 317 -17.27 -6.71 -16.90
C TYR A 317 -16.47 -6.75 -15.61
N CYS A 318 -17.13 -6.88 -14.48
CA CYS A 318 -16.46 -7.09 -13.20
C CYS A 318 -17.03 -8.35 -12.53
N LEU A 319 -16.13 -9.26 -12.18
CA LEU A 319 -16.50 -10.43 -11.38
C LEU A 319 -16.34 -10.07 -9.90
N ILE A 320 -17.42 -10.24 -9.15
CA ILE A 320 -17.45 -10.02 -7.71
C ILE A 320 -18.06 -11.26 -7.08
N GLU A 321 -17.27 -11.97 -6.27
CA GLU A 321 -17.62 -13.32 -5.80
C GLU A 321 -18.00 -14.22 -7.00
N ASN A 322 -19.26 -14.62 -7.09
CA ASN A 322 -19.83 -15.43 -8.17
C ASN A 322 -20.79 -14.64 -9.07
N PHE A 323 -20.77 -13.30 -9.02
CA PHE A 323 -21.61 -12.43 -9.85
C PHE A 323 -20.79 -11.75 -10.95
N LEU A 324 -21.30 -11.81 -12.17
CA LEU A 324 -20.80 -10.99 -13.27
C LEU A 324 -21.64 -9.71 -13.37
N LEU A 325 -20.96 -8.59 -13.24
CA LEU A 325 -21.54 -7.26 -13.44
C LEU A 325 -21.16 -6.73 -14.81
N ASP A 326 -22.11 -6.09 -15.50
CA ASP A 326 -21.80 -5.29 -16.69
C ASP A 326 -21.21 -3.92 -16.32
N LYS A 327 -20.81 -3.15 -17.34
CA LYS A 327 -20.25 -1.80 -17.20
C LYS A 327 -21.13 -0.79 -16.46
N LYS A 328 -22.43 -1.08 -16.29
CA LYS A 328 -23.42 -0.24 -15.58
C LYS A 328 -23.75 -0.80 -14.19
N GLY A 329 -23.07 -1.86 -13.75
CA GLY A 329 -23.31 -2.51 -12.47
C GLY A 329 -24.53 -3.42 -12.45
N LYS A 330 -25.11 -3.71 -13.61
CA LYS A 330 -26.22 -4.65 -13.68
C LYS A 330 -25.65 -6.06 -13.55
N GLU A 331 -26.18 -6.83 -12.60
CA GLU A 331 -25.95 -8.26 -12.54
C GLU A 331 -26.50 -8.91 -13.82
N ILE A 332 -25.59 -9.49 -14.61
CA ILE A 332 -25.94 -10.18 -15.85
C ILE A 332 -25.89 -11.69 -15.70
N GLN A 333 -25.13 -12.20 -14.72
CA GLN A 333 -25.02 -13.62 -14.45
C GLN A 333 -24.67 -13.87 -12.98
N ASN A 334 -25.32 -14.85 -12.37
CA ASN A 334 -24.91 -15.46 -11.12
C ASN A 334 -24.41 -16.88 -11.42
N PHE A 335 -23.18 -17.18 -11.02
CA PHE A 335 -22.55 -18.47 -11.25
C PHE A 335 -22.86 -19.43 -10.09
N PRO A 336 -23.06 -20.73 -10.39
CA PRO A 336 -23.29 -21.75 -9.37
C PRO A 336 -22.24 -21.76 -8.24
N SER A 337 -22.67 -22.12 -7.02
CA SER A 337 -21.81 -22.14 -5.82
C SER A 337 -20.77 -23.26 -5.82
N ASP A 338 -20.90 -24.24 -6.71
CA ASP A 338 -19.89 -25.27 -6.95
C ASP A 338 -18.75 -24.79 -7.85
N ILE A 339 -18.73 -23.50 -8.24
CA ILE A 339 -17.57 -22.83 -8.83
C ILE A 339 -16.87 -22.03 -7.73
N CYS A 340 -15.59 -22.32 -7.50
CA CYS A 340 -14.79 -21.63 -6.48
C CYS A 340 -13.94 -20.48 -7.04
N TYR A 341 -13.60 -20.51 -8.33
CA TYR A 341 -12.85 -19.43 -8.99
C TYR A 341 -13.33 -19.25 -10.43
N ILE A 342 -13.37 -17.98 -10.87
CA ILE A 342 -13.56 -17.60 -12.27
C ILE A 342 -12.52 -16.52 -12.58
N SER A 343 -11.82 -16.68 -13.69
CA SER A 343 -10.89 -15.65 -14.20
C SER A 343 -11.61 -14.45 -14.79
N PRO A 344 -10.91 -13.34 -15.04
CA PRO A 344 -11.41 -12.29 -15.92
C PRO A 344 -11.93 -12.87 -17.24
N PHE A 345 -13.08 -12.37 -17.68
CA PHE A 345 -13.61 -12.72 -19.00
C PHE A 345 -12.73 -12.10 -20.08
N ILE A 346 -12.37 -12.94 -21.05
CA ILE A 346 -11.63 -12.59 -22.26
C ILE A 346 -12.49 -12.98 -23.45
N ASN A 347 -12.85 -12.00 -24.28
CA ASN A 347 -13.68 -12.21 -25.48
C ASN A 347 -14.96 -13.03 -25.18
N GLY A 348 -15.58 -12.77 -24.03
CA GLY A 348 -16.84 -13.42 -23.62
C GLY A 348 -16.70 -14.83 -23.02
N SER A 349 -15.50 -15.27 -22.68
CA SER A 349 -15.24 -16.56 -22.01
C SER A 349 -14.23 -16.43 -20.89
N ALA A 350 -14.28 -17.33 -19.91
CA ALA A 350 -13.34 -17.37 -18.79
C ALA A 350 -12.96 -18.82 -18.45
N LEU A 351 -11.79 -19.00 -17.86
CA LEU A 351 -11.45 -20.21 -17.12
C LEU A 351 -12.16 -20.19 -15.76
N TYR A 352 -12.67 -21.33 -15.33
CA TYR A 352 -13.27 -21.49 -14.01
C TYR A 352 -12.82 -22.79 -13.35
N GLN A 353 -12.80 -22.81 -12.02
CA GLN A 353 -12.46 -23.98 -11.22
C GLN A 353 -13.71 -24.57 -10.58
N ASP A 354 -13.92 -25.86 -10.79
CA ASP A 354 -14.95 -26.64 -10.12
C ASP A 354 -14.50 -26.99 -8.68
N ALA A 355 -15.35 -26.67 -7.71
CA ALA A 355 -15.06 -26.82 -6.29
C ALA A 355 -15.01 -28.29 -5.83
N ASN A 356 -15.71 -29.19 -6.54
CA ASN A 356 -15.79 -30.61 -6.17
C ASN A 356 -14.55 -31.39 -6.62
N THR A 357 -14.04 -31.08 -7.81
CA THR A 357 -12.92 -31.77 -8.46
C THR A 357 -11.61 -31.00 -8.33
N GLY A 358 -11.66 -29.68 -8.14
CA GLY A 358 -10.52 -28.78 -8.23
C GLY A 358 -10.01 -28.57 -9.65
N PHE A 359 -10.68 -29.13 -10.67
CA PHE A 359 -10.26 -29.01 -12.06
C PHE A 359 -10.83 -27.76 -12.72
N TRP A 360 -10.10 -27.31 -13.73
CA TRP A 360 -10.40 -26.15 -14.54
C TRP A 360 -11.15 -26.55 -15.81
N GLY A 361 -12.17 -25.74 -16.12
CA GLY A 361 -12.93 -25.75 -17.36
C GLY A 361 -12.98 -24.37 -17.98
N GLN A 362 -13.81 -24.22 -19.01
CA GLN A 362 -14.07 -22.95 -19.68
C GLN A 362 -15.57 -22.68 -19.72
N ILE A 363 -15.96 -21.47 -19.36
CA ILE A 363 -17.36 -21.03 -19.27
C ILE A 363 -17.58 -19.78 -20.12
N ASN A 364 -18.79 -19.63 -20.65
CA ASN A 364 -19.21 -18.39 -21.30
C ASN A 364 -19.95 -17.46 -20.32
N MET A 365 -20.25 -16.24 -20.76
CA MET A 365 -20.96 -15.25 -19.94
C MET A 365 -22.37 -15.68 -19.49
N GLN A 366 -22.98 -16.69 -20.11
CA GLN A 366 -24.29 -17.24 -19.69
C GLN A 366 -24.16 -18.37 -18.66
N GLY A 367 -22.96 -18.64 -18.14
CA GLY A 367 -22.71 -19.73 -17.20
C GLY A 367 -22.73 -21.12 -17.85
N LYS A 368 -22.68 -21.22 -19.19
CA LYS A 368 -22.63 -22.51 -19.89
C LYS A 368 -21.20 -22.95 -20.13
N ASN A 369 -20.96 -24.23 -19.89
CA ASN A 369 -19.69 -24.88 -20.20
C ASN A 369 -19.39 -24.84 -21.69
N ILE A 370 -18.29 -24.19 -22.04
CA ILE A 370 -17.63 -24.35 -23.34
C ILE A 370 -16.77 -25.61 -23.29
N ILE A 371 -15.98 -25.76 -22.23
CA ILE A 371 -15.22 -26.97 -21.90
C ILE A 371 -15.57 -27.37 -20.46
N LYS A 372 -16.02 -28.61 -20.26
CA LYS A 372 -16.25 -29.16 -18.92
C LYS A 372 -14.94 -29.25 -18.12
N PRO A 373 -14.97 -29.14 -16.79
CA PRO A 373 -13.77 -29.21 -15.95
C PRO A 373 -13.05 -30.53 -16.20
N LYS A 374 -11.78 -30.42 -16.59
CA LYS A 374 -10.92 -31.58 -16.83
C LYS A 374 -9.44 -31.29 -16.71
N TYR A 375 -9.05 -30.02 -16.65
CA TYR A 375 -7.64 -29.61 -16.62
C TYR A 375 -7.21 -29.37 -15.17
N PRO A 376 -6.20 -30.07 -14.64
CA PRO A 376 -5.69 -29.80 -13.30
C PRO A 376 -5.13 -28.38 -13.11
N TYR A 377 -4.67 -27.74 -14.18
CA TYR A 377 -4.03 -26.42 -14.11
C TYR A 377 -4.71 -25.41 -15.04
N ALA A 378 -4.97 -24.21 -14.52
CA ALA A 378 -5.15 -23.01 -15.33
C ALA A 378 -3.90 -22.16 -15.23
N LEU A 379 -3.33 -21.83 -16.38
CA LEU A 379 -1.98 -21.26 -16.52
C LEU A 379 -2.00 -19.80 -16.99
N GLY A 380 -3.16 -19.13 -17.00
CA GLY A 380 -3.30 -17.73 -17.38
C GLY A 380 -3.53 -17.49 -18.88
N PHE A 381 -3.32 -16.26 -19.32
CA PHE A 381 -3.66 -15.79 -20.67
C PHE A 381 -2.46 -15.17 -21.39
N SER A 382 -2.47 -15.20 -22.72
CA SER A 382 -1.56 -14.39 -23.56
C SER A 382 -2.31 -13.97 -24.81
N GLY A 383 -2.65 -12.68 -24.90
CA GLY A 383 -3.65 -12.21 -25.85
C GLY A 383 -4.99 -12.95 -25.67
N ASP A 384 -5.63 -13.30 -26.78
CA ASP A 384 -6.94 -13.97 -26.80
C ASP A 384 -6.91 -15.46 -26.42
N TRP A 385 -5.75 -15.99 -26.03
CA TRP A 385 -5.57 -17.42 -25.72
C TRP A 385 -5.50 -17.67 -24.23
N MET A 386 -6.22 -18.69 -23.79
CA MET A 386 -6.21 -19.20 -22.43
C MET A 386 -5.39 -20.48 -22.37
N PHE A 387 -4.47 -20.55 -21.40
CA PHE A 387 -3.59 -21.70 -21.25
C PHE A 387 -4.06 -22.58 -20.10
N VAL A 388 -4.19 -23.88 -20.38
CA VAL A 388 -4.57 -24.91 -19.40
C VAL A 388 -3.60 -26.08 -19.48
N GLY A 389 -3.33 -26.72 -18.35
CA GLY A 389 -2.35 -27.81 -18.24
C GLY A 389 -3.00 -29.14 -17.88
N ASP A 390 -2.53 -30.22 -18.50
CA ASP A 390 -2.84 -31.61 -18.16
C ASP A 390 -1.59 -32.36 -17.71
N THR A 391 -1.68 -33.08 -16.60
CA THR A 391 -0.54 -33.77 -16.00
C THR A 391 -0.24 -35.04 -16.79
N ILE A 392 0.96 -35.16 -17.36
CA ILE A 392 1.31 -36.33 -18.18
C ILE A 392 1.78 -37.54 -17.38
N THR A 393 2.37 -37.32 -16.19
CA THR A 393 2.94 -38.38 -15.35
C THR A 393 2.98 -37.94 -13.87
N GLN A 394 3.24 -38.86 -12.95
CA GLN A 394 3.61 -38.50 -11.58
C GLN A 394 5.08 -38.03 -11.45
N GLN A 395 5.82 -37.92 -12.55
CA GLN A 395 7.21 -37.45 -12.51
C GLN A 395 7.25 -35.96 -12.21
N ARG A 396 8.25 -35.58 -11.42
CA ARG A 396 8.51 -34.21 -11.02
C ARG A 396 9.90 -33.79 -11.48
N ASP A 397 10.06 -32.52 -11.80
CA ASP A 397 11.39 -31.94 -12.00
C ASP A 397 12.15 -31.83 -10.67
N LYS A 398 13.40 -31.36 -10.72
CA LYS A 398 14.24 -31.21 -9.52
C LYS A 398 13.70 -30.20 -8.50
N LYS A 399 12.74 -29.35 -8.91
CA LYS A 399 12.07 -28.36 -8.06
C LYS A 399 10.71 -28.87 -7.54
N GLY A 400 10.33 -30.11 -7.86
CA GLY A 400 9.08 -30.72 -7.42
C GLY A 400 7.88 -30.43 -8.32
N ASN A 401 8.04 -29.74 -9.45
CA ASN A 401 6.94 -29.43 -10.36
C ASN A 401 6.59 -30.65 -11.21
N HIS A 402 5.30 -30.94 -11.38
CA HIS A 402 4.86 -32.01 -12.28
C HIS A 402 5.13 -31.65 -13.74
N TYR A 403 5.50 -32.65 -14.52
CA TYR A 403 5.47 -32.50 -15.96
C TYR A 403 4.03 -32.48 -16.48
N MET A 404 3.76 -31.57 -17.40
CA MET A 404 2.45 -31.34 -17.99
C MET A 404 2.53 -31.11 -19.51
N ASN A 405 1.40 -31.31 -20.18
CA ASN A 405 1.11 -30.77 -21.49
C ASN A 405 0.28 -29.50 -21.31
N VAL A 406 0.60 -28.45 -22.05
CA VAL A 406 -0.11 -27.18 -22.02
C VAL A 406 -0.85 -26.96 -23.31
N TYR A 407 -2.12 -26.57 -23.21
CA TYR A 407 -3.02 -26.33 -24.31
C TYR A 407 -3.39 -24.84 -24.34
N ALA A 408 -3.18 -24.19 -25.48
CA ALA A 408 -3.75 -22.88 -25.73
C ALA A 408 -5.16 -23.05 -26.32
N ILE A 409 -6.19 -22.60 -25.61
CA ILE A 409 -7.58 -22.64 -26.06
C ILE A 409 -8.08 -21.22 -26.36
N ASP A 410 -8.83 -21.08 -27.45
CA ASP A 410 -9.50 -19.83 -27.80
C ASP A 410 -10.83 -19.66 -27.03
N SER A 411 -11.50 -18.53 -27.23
CA SER A 411 -12.78 -18.23 -26.58
C SER A 411 -13.94 -19.17 -26.96
N LYS A 412 -13.75 -20.03 -27.97
CA LYS A 412 -14.71 -21.05 -28.41
C LYS A 412 -14.33 -22.47 -27.93
N GLY A 413 -13.25 -22.59 -27.17
CA GLY A 413 -12.73 -23.85 -26.65
C GLY A 413 -11.99 -24.70 -27.67
N LYS A 414 -11.59 -24.11 -28.81
CA LYS A 414 -10.75 -24.79 -29.79
C LYS A 414 -9.29 -24.66 -29.39
N VAL A 415 -8.60 -25.81 -29.31
CA VAL A 415 -7.15 -25.88 -29.10
C VAL A 415 -6.45 -25.30 -30.32
N GLN A 416 -5.62 -24.28 -30.11
CA GLN A 416 -4.81 -23.62 -31.14
C GLN A 416 -3.41 -24.20 -31.21
N THR A 417 -2.81 -24.48 -30.06
CA THR A 417 -1.48 -25.12 -29.95
C THR A 417 -1.41 -26.04 -28.73
N GLU A 418 -0.43 -26.94 -28.74
CA GLU A 418 -0.10 -27.86 -27.66
C GLU A 418 1.42 -27.86 -27.42
N ILE A 419 1.82 -27.61 -26.18
CA ILE A 419 3.22 -27.61 -25.74
C ILE A 419 3.40 -28.80 -24.80
N LYS A 420 4.18 -29.79 -25.24
CA LYS A 420 4.27 -31.09 -24.55
C LYS A 420 5.46 -31.19 -23.62
N ASN A 421 5.25 -31.94 -22.54
CA ASN A 421 6.32 -32.41 -21.66
C ASN A 421 7.19 -31.27 -21.09
N ILE A 422 6.53 -30.33 -20.41
CA ILE A 422 7.15 -29.18 -19.74
C ILE A 422 6.87 -29.23 -18.25
N SER A 423 7.78 -28.73 -17.42
CA SER A 423 7.64 -28.73 -15.96
C SER A 423 7.24 -27.37 -15.39
N CYS A 424 7.17 -26.33 -16.22
CA CYS A 424 6.78 -24.98 -15.84
C CYS A 424 6.31 -24.21 -17.08
N PHE A 425 5.29 -23.38 -16.91
CA PHE A 425 4.74 -22.52 -17.95
C PHE A 425 4.25 -21.19 -17.36
N HIS A 426 4.74 -20.07 -17.89
CA HIS A 426 4.25 -18.75 -17.51
C HIS A 426 3.98 -17.92 -18.77
N PRO A 427 2.71 -17.62 -19.09
CA PRO A 427 2.42 -16.69 -20.16
C PRO A 427 2.78 -15.26 -19.76
N LEU A 428 3.37 -14.54 -20.72
CA LEU A 428 3.62 -13.11 -20.70
C LEU A 428 2.68 -12.44 -21.72
N SER A 429 2.78 -11.11 -21.85
CA SER A 429 1.94 -10.35 -22.78
C SER A 429 2.12 -10.76 -24.25
N LYS A 430 3.36 -11.04 -24.67
CA LYS A 430 3.72 -11.34 -26.08
C LYS A 430 4.46 -12.67 -26.29
N SER A 431 4.92 -13.27 -25.21
CA SER A 431 5.76 -14.47 -25.20
C SER A 431 5.38 -15.36 -24.02
N VAL A 432 6.02 -16.50 -23.88
CA VAL A 432 5.83 -17.42 -22.75
C VAL A 432 7.18 -17.88 -22.24
N ILE A 433 7.25 -18.18 -20.94
CA ILE A 433 8.40 -18.83 -20.33
C ILE A 433 8.06 -20.29 -20.12
N VAL A 434 8.94 -21.16 -20.58
CA VAL A 434 8.78 -22.61 -20.50
C VAL A 434 9.97 -23.20 -19.77
N ALA A 435 9.76 -24.21 -18.92
CA ALA A 435 10.85 -25.03 -18.43
C ALA A 435 10.73 -26.49 -18.86
N LYS A 436 11.88 -27.08 -19.22
CA LYS A 436 12.03 -28.50 -19.50
C LYS A 436 13.33 -28.98 -18.86
N ASN A 437 13.29 -30.13 -18.18
CA ASN A 437 14.44 -30.70 -17.47
C ASN A 437 15.10 -29.70 -16.49
N SER A 438 14.29 -28.90 -15.78
CA SER A 438 14.78 -27.87 -14.84
C SER A 438 15.59 -26.73 -15.47
N LYS A 439 15.49 -26.52 -16.79
CA LYS A 439 16.04 -25.36 -17.50
C LYS A 439 14.91 -24.58 -18.16
N TYR A 440 14.94 -23.26 -18.00
CA TYR A 440 13.96 -22.33 -18.53
C TYR A 440 14.42 -21.73 -19.85
N TYR A 441 13.48 -21.38 -20.72
CA TYR A 441 13.73 -20.64 -21.95
C TYR A 441 12.51 -19.79 -22.31
N PHE A 442 12.74 -18.75 -23.11
CA PHE A 442 11.69 -17.92 -23.67
C PHE A 442 11.20 -18.53 -24.98
N ALA A 443 9.89 -18.53 -25.18
CA ALA A 443 9.25 -19.03 -26.37
C ALA A 443 8.15 -18.07 -26.86
N ASP A 444 7.80 -18.19 -28.14
CA ASP A 444 6.58 -17.59 -28.66
C ASP A 444 5.34 -18.23 -27.97
N LYS A 445 4.16 -17.64 -28.16
CA LYS A 445 2.91 -18.18 -27.60
C LYS A 445 2.56 -19.61 -28.07
N ASN A 446 3.23 -20.13 -29.10
CA ASN A 446 3.08 -21.51 -29.56
C ASN A 446 4.03 -22.49 -28.85
N GLY A 447 4.97 -22.00 -28.05
CA GLY A 447 6.00 -22.79 -27.36
C GLY A 447 7.29 -22.96 -28.16
N ASN A 448 7.47 -22.26 -29.29
CA ASN A 448 8.70 -22.31 -30.06
C ASN A 448 9.76 -21.40 -29.40
N PRO A 449 10.97 -21.90 -29.08
CA PRO A 449 12.02 -21.07 -28.49
C PRO A 449 12.31 -19.83 -29.35
N ILE A 450 12.35 -18.65 -28.72
CA ILE A 450 12.72 -17.39 -29.38
C ILE A 450 14.22 -17.36 -29.67
N ASN A 451 15.01 -18.02 -28.82
CA ASN A 451 16.45 -18.22 -28.98
C ASN A 451 16.88 -19.56 -28.33
N ASN A 452 18.17 -19.88 -28.39
CA ASN A 452 18.74 -21.12 -27.82
C ASN A 452 19.22 -20.97 -26.38
N ASN A 453 18.91 -19.87 -25.70
CA ASN A 453 19.40 -19.64 -24.35
C ASN A 453 18.64 -20.48 -23.33
N LEU A 454 19.37 -21.03 -22.36
CA LEU A 454 18.81 -21.84 -21.27
C LEU A 454 19.20 -21.24 -19.93
N TYR A 455 18.21 -21.05 -19.07
CA TYR A 455 18.36 -20.43 -17.76
C TYR A 455 18.14 -21.45 -16.65
N HIS A 456 18.89 -21.36 -15.57
CA HIS A 456 18.70 -22.16 -14.36
C HIS A 456 17.59 -21.59 -13.47
N LYS A 457 17.50 -20.27 -13.38
CA LYS A 457 16.49 -19.55 -12.59
C LYS A 457 16.01 -18.32 -13.36
N LEU A 458 14.72 -18.02 -13.22
CA LEU A 458 14.10 -16.77 -13.65
C LEU A 458 13.34 -16.20 -12.45
N SER A 459 13.34 -14.88 -12.30
CA SER A 459 12.51 -14.16 -11.33
C SER A 459 11.10 -14.04 -11.90
N VAL A 460 10.45 -15.19 -12.02
CA VAL A 460 9.03 -15.31 -12.33
C VAL A 460 8.30 -15.71 -11.06
N PRO A 461 7.08 -15.21 -10.84
CA PRO A 461 6.33 -15.57 -9.66
C PRO A 461 6.04 -17.07 -9.59
N SER A 462 5.83 -17.60 -8.39
CA SER A 462 5.35 -18.97 -8.20
C SER A 462 3.98 -19.17 -8.86
N HIS A 463 3.63 -20.43 -9.17
CA HIS A 463 2.31 -20.73 -9.76
C HIS A 463 1.22 -20.25 -8.78
N THR A 464 0.39 -19.29 -9.18
CA THR A 464 -0.77 -18.88 -8.35
C THR A 464 -1.95 -19.80 -8.62
N GLY A 465 -2.84 -19.93 -7.63
CA GLY A 465 -4.07 -20.71 -7.76
C GLY A 465 -5.15 -20.06 -8.62
N ALA A 466 -4.91 -18.90 -9.25
CA ALA A 466 -5.93 -18.16 -10.00
C ALA A 466 -5.40 -17.66 -11.36
N PRO A 467 -6.05 -17.97 -12.49
CA PRO A 467 -5.66 -17.51 -13.83
C PRO A 467 -5.95 -16.03 -14.06
N SER A 468 -5.05 -15.37 -14.81
CA SER A 468 -5.05 -13.91 -15.06
C SER A 468 -4.40 -13.52 -16.40
N PRO A 469 -4.57 -12.26 -16.87
CA PRO A 469 -4.07 -11.78 -18.18
C PRO A 469 -2.58 -11.96 -18.41
N SER A 470 -1.78 -11.92 -17.34
CA SER A 470 -0.50 -12.62 -17.23
C SER A 470 -0.22 -12.83 -15.75
N TYR A 471 0.53 -13.88 -15.40
CA TYR A 471 0.85 -14.12 -13.99
C TYR A 471 1.54 -12.92 -13.36
N LEU A 472 2.48 -12.27 -14.06
CA LEU A 472 3.15 -11.06 -13.57
C LEU A 472 2.15 -9.95 -13.21
N TRP A 473 1.10 -9.79 -14.02
CA TRP A 473 0.06 -8.79 -13.76
C TRP A 473 -0.78 -9.11 -12.52
N THR A 474 -0.97 -10.40 -12.18
CA THR A 474 -1.68 -10.79 -10.95
C THR A 474 -1.02 -10.22 -9.70
N PHE A 475 0.31 -10.28 -9.66
CA PHE A 475 1.09 -9.77 -8.54
C PHE A 475 1.07 -8.25 -8.45
N LEU A 476 0.80 -7.58 -9.57
CA LEU A 476 0.52 -6.15 -9.53
C LEU A 476 -0.90 -5.93 -8.99
N ILE A 477 -1.93 -6.54 -9.54
CA ILE A 477 -3.32 -6.21 -9.18
C ILE A 477 -3.79 -6.63 -7.78
N GLY A 478 -3.11 -7.57 -7.12
CA GLY A 478 -3.60 -8.19 -5.88
C GLY A 478 -2.94 -7.63 -4.61
N PRO A 479 -3.66 -6.88 -3.74
CA PRO A 479 -3.12 -6.46 -2.45
C PRO A 479 -2.85 -7.63 -1.47
N ARG A 480 -3.36 -8.84 -1.77
CA ARG A 480 -3.28 -10.02 -0.90
C ARG A 480 -3.08 -11.37 -1.62
N SER A 481 -2.59 -11.41 -2.86
CA SER A 481 -2.38 -12.70 -3.53
C SER A 481 -1.23 -13.48 -2.88
N HIS A 482 -1.56 -14.67 -2.38
CA HIS A 482 -0.66 -15.55 -1.64
C HIS A 482 0.66 -15.89 -2.35
N ALA A 483 1.74 -15.89 -1.53
CA ALA A 483 3.03 -16.56 -1.67
C ALA A 483 4.15 -15.93 -2.55
N ASP A 484 5.25 -15.64 -1.84
CA ASP A 484 6.67 -15.69 -2.22
C ASP A 484 7.34 -14.56 -3.01
N TYR A 485 6.62 -13.52 -3.46
CA TYR A 485 7.26 -12.32 -4.02
C TYR A 485 6.64 -11.05 -3.43
N ASN A 486 7.41 -10.34 -2.61
CA ASN A 486 7.00 -9.21 -1.76
C ASN A 486 6.54 -7.94 -2.52
N VAL A 487 5.62 -8.01 -3.47
CA VAL A 487 4.92 -6.82 -4.03
C VAL A 487 3.71 -6.48 -3.15
N TRP A 488 3.93 -6.46 -1.84
CA TRP A 488 2.94 -6.03 -0.86
C TRP A 488 2.69 -4.53 -0.99
N GLU A 489 1.55 -4.07 -0.48
CA GLU A 489 1.34 -2.65 -0.15
C GLU A 489 2.55 -2.07 0.60
N VAL A 490 2.89 -0.82 0.28
CA VAL A 490 4.02 -0.13 0.91
C VAL A 490 3.51 0.43 2.23
N ARG A 491 3.97 -0.15 3.33
CA ARG A 491 3.57 0.22 4.69
C ARG A 491 4.69 1.01 5.36
N THR A 492 4.32 1.91 6.26
CA THR A 492 5.29 2.61 7.11
C THR A 492 5.27 2.06 8.53
N ASP A 493 6.45 2.11 9.15
CA ASP A 493 6.68 1.90 10.57
C ASP A 493 6.81 3.24 11.31
N TYR A 494 6.64 4.38 10.64
CA TYR A 494 6.70 5.71 11.24
C TYR A 494 5.67 5.87 12.36
N ILE A 495 6.13 6.46 13.45
CA ILE A 495 5.31 6.83 14.61
C ILE A 495 5.60 8.28 14.97
N ASP A 496 4.53 9.08 15.04
CA ASP A 496 4.56 10.38 15.69
C ASP A 496 4.50 10.15 17.21
N LYS A 497 5.66 10.23 17.86
CA LYS A 497 5.85 9.82 19.27
C LYS A 497 5.07 10.72 20.22
N GLU A 498 5.12 12.03 19.99
CA GLU A 498 4.39 13.03 20.79
C GLU A 498 2.89 12.79 20.64
N LYS A 499 2.37 12.74 19.40
CA LYS A 499 0.96 12.45 19.15
C LYS A 499 0.52 11.12 19.77
N THR A 500 1.38 10.10 19.72
CA THR A 500 1.08 8.76 20.26
C THR A 500 0.97 8.77 21.78
N VAL A 501 1.97 9.32 22.48
CA VAL A 501 1.94 9.41 23.95
C VAL A 501 0.74 10.23 24.40
N ASN A 502 0.50 11.38 23.74
CA ASN A 502 -0.63 12.24 24.05
C ASN A 502 -1.96 11.50 23.90
N SER A 503 -2.16 10.83 22.75
CA SER A 503 -3.41 10.09 22.47
C SER A 503 -3.68 8.97 23.46
N ILE A 504 -2.64 8.21 23.85
CA ILE A 504 -2.78 7.10 24.81
C ILE A 504 -3.17 7.66 26.18
N LEU A 505 -2.40 8.61 26.71
CA LEU A 505 -2.60 9.13 28.06
C LEU A 505 -3.88 9.96 28.19
N GLU A 506 -4.24 10.73 27.16
CA GLU A 506 -5.49 11.50 27.12
C GLU A 506 -6.70 10.56 27.13
N LYS A 507 -6.73 9.55 26.27
CA LYS A 507 -7.84 8.59 26.22
C LYS A 507 -8.03 7.88 27.55
N LEU A 508 -6.94 7.50 28.20
CA LEU A 508 -6.98 6.85 29.51
C LEU A 508 -7.46 7.79 30.62
N THR A 509 -7.19 9.09 30.47
CA THR A 509 -7.64 10.15 31.36
C THR A 509 -9.08 10.57 31.12
N LEU A 510 -9.60 10.51 29.89
CA LEU A 510 -10.94 10.99 29.52
C LEU A 510 -11.99 9.88 29.42
N GLU A 511 -11.63 8.75 28.84
CA GLU A 511 -12.53 7.61 28.59
C GLU A 511 -12.27 6.48 29.60
N GLY A 512 -10.99 6.28 29.94
CA GLY A 512 -10.57 5.11 30.71
C GLY A 512 -10.67 3.82 29.88
N VAL A 513 -10.42 2.67 30.51
CA VAL A 513 -10.70 1.38 29.87
C VAL A 513 -11.47 0.43 30.80
N GLY A 514 -12.54 -0.15 30.25
CA GLY A 514 -13.53 -0.87 31.04
C GLY A 514 -14.24 0.09 31.99
N LYS A 515 -14.13 -0.15 33.29
CA LYS A 515 -14.70 0.73 34.33
C LYS A 515 -13.65 1.61 35.01
N ILE A 516 -12.39 1.53 34.59
CA ILE A 516 -11.26 2.21 35.23
C ILE A 516 -10.80 3.37 34.38
N LYS A 517 -10.57 4.52 35.01
CA LYS A 517 -10.16 5.75 34.35
C LYS A 517 -9.09 6.47 35.19
N MET A 518 -8.10 7.07 34.54
CA MET A 518 -7.12 7.92 35.20
C MET A 518 -7.85 9.09 35.88
N GLY A 519 -7.58 9.34 37.17
CA GLY A 519 -8.26 10.40 37.94
C GLY A 519 -9.56 9.99 38.64
N GLN A 520 -9.93 8.70 38.68
CA GLN A 520 -10.97 8.23 39.59
C GLN A 520 -10.56 8.39 41.06
N THR A 521 -11.51 8.86 41.87
CA THR A 521 -11.33 8.93 43.32
C THR A 521 -11.25 7.54 43.93
N PHE A 522 -10.66 7.47 45.11
CA PHE A 522 -10.60 6.25 45.90
C PHE A 522 -11.97 5.60 46.11
N SER A 523 -13.01 6.38 46.43
CA SER A 523 -14.37 5.86 46.65
C SER A 523 -14.88 5.15 45.40
N GLN A 524 -14.69 5.77 44.23
CA GLN A 524 -15.14 5.20 42.96
C GLN A 524 -14.47 3.86 42.65
N LEU A 525 -13.16 3.73 42.91
CA LEU A 525 -12.44 2.48 42.73
C LEU A 525 -12.80 1.44 43.81
N ALA A 526 -13.00 1.86 45.05
CA ALA A 526 -13.38 0.97 46.14
C ALA A 526 -14.78 0.38 45.95
N ASP A 527 -15.73 1.18 45.47
CA ASP A 527 -17.06 0.74 45.08
C ASP A 527 -16.99 -0.20 43.87
N LEU A 528 -16.17 0.17 42.87
CA LEU A 528 -15.98 -0.62 41.65
C LEU A 528 -15.48 -2.04 41.93
N PHE A 529 -14.53 -2.16 42.85
CA PHE A 529 -13.86 -3.42 43.18
C PHE A 529 -14.37 -4.08 44.47
N LYS A 530 -15.40 -3.51 45.11
CA LYS A 530 -15.95 -3.97 46.40
C LYS A 530 -14.85 -4.19 47.44
N LEU A 531 -13.97 -3.21 47.58
CA LEU A 531 -12.81 -3.29 48.48
C LEU A 531 -13.22 -3.21 49.95
N TYR A 532 -14.47 -2.80 50.22
CA TYR A 532 -15.10 -2.79 51.52
C TYR A 532 -16.16 -3.88 51.63
N ASN A 533 -16.21 -4.55 52.78
CA ASN A 533 -17.34 -5.39 53.13
C ASN A 533 -18.48 -4.55 53.75
N ASP A 534 -19.62 -5.20 54.01
CA ASP A 534 -20.84 -4.56 54.55
C ASP A 534 -20.64 -3.84 55.92
N ASN A 535 -19.51 -4.09 56.59
CA ASN A 535 -19.13 -3.48 57.85
C ASN A 535 -18.07 -2.36 57.71
N ASN A 536 -17.82 -1.86 56.49
CA ASN A 536 -16.77 -0.88 56.17
C ASN A 536 -15.33 -1.33 56.51
N TYR A 537 -15.12 -2.62 56.77
CA TYR A 537 -13.77 -3.17 56.89
C TYR A 537 -13.21 -3.49 55.51
N LEU A 538 -11.93 -3.18 55.31
CA LEU A 538 -11.19 -3.60 54.12
C LEU A 538 -11.27 -5.12 53.97
N ASN A 539 -11.65 -5.59 52.80
CA ASN A 539 -11.65 -7.01 52.49
C ASN A 539 -10.18 -7.43 52.29
N ILE A 540 -9.53 -7.87 53.38
CA ILE A 540 -8.13 -8.32 53.38
C ILE A 540 -8.07 -9.68 52.67
N ARG A 541 -8.07 -9.67 51.33
CA ARG A 541 -7.38 -10.72 50.59
C ARG A 541 -5.92 -10.29 50.52
N ASN A 542 -4.99 -11.20 50.79
CA ASN A 542 -3.59 -11.03 50.40
C ASN A 542 -3.57 -10.89 48.87
N TYR A 543 -3.58 -9.65 48.39
CA TYR A 543 -3.32 -9.32 47.00
C TYR A 543 -1.80 -9.15 46.83
N ASP A 544 -1.07 -10.25 47.04
CA ASP A 544 0.21 -10.43 46.33
C ASP A 544 -0.05 -10.67 44.82
N ASP A 545 -1.33 -10.85 44.45
CA ASP A 545 -1.79 -11.05 43.09
C ASP A 545 -2.18 -9.74 42.40
N TRP A 546 -1.38 -9.38 41.42
CA TRP A 546 -1.55 -8.28 40.48
C TRP A 546 -2.83 -8.47 39.66
N LEU A 547 -3.75 -7.51 39.69
CA LEU A 547 -4.90 -7.52 38.79
C LEU A 547 -4.55 -6.82 37.47
N PHE A 548 -4.07 -7.58 36.49
CA PHE A 548 -3.80 -7.08 35.14
C PHE A 548 -5.09 -7.01 34.32
N LEU A 549 -5.43 -5.83 33.81
CA LEU A 549 -6.64 -5.64 33.00
C LEU A 549 -6.39 -5.58 31.49
N ASN A 550 -5.12 -5.73 31.06
CA ASN A 550 -4.61 -5.74 29.68
C ASN A 550 -5.60 -5.20 28.64
N THR A 551 -5.68 -3.88 28.56
CA THR A 551 -6.66 -3.18 27.76
C THR A 551 -6.06 -2.78 26.43
N LYS A 552 -6.46 -3.45 25.35
CA LYS A 552 -5.95 -3.15 24.01
C LYS A 552 -6.67 -1.93 23.45
N ASP A 553 -6.00 -0.81 23.48
CA ASP A 553 -6.34 0.33 22.65
C ASP A 553 -5.26 0.47 21.57
N TYR A 554 -5.67 0.31 20.32
CA TYR A 554 -4.77 0.03 19.20
C TYR A 554 -4.24 1.35 18.57
N GLY A 555 -2.92 1.54 18.58
CA GLY A 555 -2.19 2.55 17.81
C GLY A 555 -1.42 1.98 16.60
N ILE A 556 -0.62 2.79 15.90
CA ILE A 556 -0.35 2.69 14.44
C ILE A 556 0.25 1.36 13.93
N ASN A 557 0.81 0.43 14.74
CA ASN A 557 1.04 -0.95 14.26
C ASN A 557 1.38 -2.08 15.29
N TYR A 558 1.41 -1.98 16.62
CA TYR A 558 0.28 -1.71 17.53
C TYR A 558 0.78 -1.38 18.96
N ILE A 559 0.91 -0.09 19.29
CA ILE A 559 1.19 0.36 20.67
C ILE A 559 -0.10 0.29 21.48
N TYR A 560 -0.04 -0.19 22.72
CA TYR A 560 -1.18 -0.22 23.65
C TYR A 560 -0.73 0.03 25.10
N ALA A 561 -1.66 0.39 25.98
CA ALA A 561 -1.37 0.58 27.41
C ALA A 561 -1.99 -0.51 28.27
N THR A 562 -1.24 -0.96 29.27
CA THR A 562 -1.71 -1.92 30.28
C THR A 562 -1.66 -1.32 31.66
N TYR A 563 -2.58 -1.73 32.53
CA TYR A 563 -2.70 -1.22 33.89
C TYR A 563 -2.77 -2.34 34.91
N ALA A 564 -2.20 -2.08 36.08
CA ALA A 564 -2.34 -2.87 37.30
C ALA A 564 -2.59 -1.94 38.50
N VAL A 565 -3.43 -2.37 39.44
CA VAL A 565 -3.74 -1.64 40.66
C VAL A 565 -3.20 -2.41 41.87
N CYS A 566 -2.45 -1.75 42.74
CA CYS A 566 -1.88 -2.32 43.96
C CYS A 566 -2.27 -1.50 45.20
N GLY A 567 -2.47 -2.18 46.34
CA GLY A 567 -2.73 -1.56 47.64
C GLY A 567 -1.89 -2.20 48.74
N ILE A 568 -1.30 -1.38 49.62
CA ILE A 568 -0.40 -1.83 50.69
C ILE A 568 -1.12 -1.78 52.06
N ILE A 569 -0.85 -2.76 52.92
CA ILE A 569 -1.73 -3.14 54.05
C ILE A 569 -1.71 -2.15 55.25
N ASN A 570 -0.78 -1.20 55.36
CA ASN A 570 -0.69 -0.34 56.56
C ASN A 570 -0.67 1.17 56.31
N TRP A 571 -0.63 1.61 55.06
CA TRP A 571 -0.78 3.01 54.63
C TRP A 571 -1.68 3.03 53.39
N ALA A 572 -2.59 4.01 53.28
CA ALA A 572 -3.57 4.09 52.19
C ALA A 572 -2.94 4.49 50.83
N VAL A 573 -1.66 4.20 50.61
CA VAL A 573 -0.95 4.45 49.36
C VAL A 573 -1.43 3.42 48.35
N ARG A 574 -2.16 3.89 47.34
CA ARG A 574 -2.62 3.07 46.24
C ARG A 574 -1.92 3.48 44.96
N VAL A 575 -1.38 2.48 44.28
CA VAL A 575 -0.55 2.66 43.09
C VAL A 575 -1.27 2.07 41.89
N ILE A 576 -1.49 2.88 40.87
CA ILE A 576 -1.85 2.41 39.54
C ILE A 576 -0.56 2.36 38.73
N ARG A 577 -0.07 1.17 38.43
CA ARG A 577 1.02 0.96 37.48
C ARG A 577 0.45 0.94 36.08
N MET A 578 0.98 1.77 35.21
CA MET A 578 0.67 1.80 33.79
C MET A 578 1.93 1.49 33.00
N LYS A 579 1.83 0.63 31.99
CA LYS A 579 2.93 0.34 31.06
C LYS A 579 2.45 0.48 29.62
N ILE A 580 3.11 1.34 28.86
CA ILE A 580 2.92 1.42 27.41
C ILE A 580 3.72 0.29 26.76
N ASN A 581 3.03 -0.65 26.12
CA ASN A 581 3.62 -1.79 25.44
C ASN A 581 3.86 -1.44 23.97
N THR A 582 5.09 -1.64 23.53
CA THR A 582 5.59 -1.35 22.19
C THR A 582 6.03 -2.62 21.44
N ASN A 583 5.82 -3.82 22.00
CA ASN A 583 6.33 -5.09 21.46
C ASN A 583 5.79 -5.42 20.06
N ASP A 584 4.60 -4.93 19.74
CA ASP A 584 3.99 -5.16 18.43
C ASP A 584 4.47 -4.14 17.37
N VAL A 585 5.41 -3.25 17.70
CA VAL A 585 5.92 -2.23 16.79
C VAL A 585 7.22 -2.69 16.11
N PRO A 586 7.29 -2.68 14.76
CA PRO A 586 8.46 -3.13 14.02
C PRO A 586 9.53 -2.04 13.84
N VAL A 587 9.76 -1.21 14.87
CA VAL A 587 10.71 -0.08 14.85
C VAL A 587 11.75 -0.28 15.95
N ASP A 588 13.01 -0.24 15.58
CA ASP A 588 14.12 -0.31 16.53
C ASP A 588 14.07 0.89 17.52
N ASP A 589 14.40 0.65 18.78
CA ASP A 589 14.47 1.65 19.86
C ASP A 589 13.17 2.41 20.18
N ILE A 590 12.01 1.95 19.68
CA ILE A 590 10.73 2.63 19.91
C ILE A 590 10.41 2.84 21.39
N SER A 591 10.77 1.88 22.26
CA SER A 591 10.54 1.98 23.71
C SER A 591 11.27 3.16 24.33
N GLU A 592 12.55 3.36 23.97
CA GLU A 592 13.34 4.50 24.45
C GLU A 592 12.77 5.82 23.94
N LEU A 593 12.32 5.82 22.69
CA LEU A 593 11.72 6.99 22.05
C LEU A 593 10.42 7.40 22.75
N ILE A 594 9.53 6.44 23.02
CA ILE A 594 8.29 6.67 23.77
C ILE A 594 8.59 7.09 25.22
N ALA A 595 9.56 6.46 25.89
CA ALA A 595 9.93 6.79 27.26
C ALA A 595 10.41 8.25 27.43
N ARG A 596 11.06 8.81 26.41
CA ARG A 596 11.52 10.22 26.41
C ARG A 596 10.40 11.23 26.24
N GLU A 597 9.30 10.87 25.58
CA GLU A 597 8.16 11.76 25.37
C GLU A 597 7.22 11.83 26.59
N ILE A 598 7.19 10.79 27.43
CA ILE A 598 6.36 10.73 28.63
C ILE A 598 6.58 11.94 29.58
N PRO A 599 7.82 12.29 29.99
CA PRO A 599 8.08 13.48 30.80
C PRO A 599 7.60 14.79 30.17
N LEU A 600 7.72 14.91 28.84
CA LEU A 600 7.31 16.10 28.10
C LEU A 600 5.79 16.24 28.16
N TYR A 601 5.03 15.15 27.98
CA TYR A 601 3.58 15.18 28.17
C TYR A 601 3.15 15.57 29.59
N LEU A 602 3.77 14.98 30.62
CA LEU A 602 3.44 15.29 32.01
C LEU A 602 3.66 16.77 32.33
N THR A 603 4.75 17.35 31.85
CA THR A 603 5.12 18.73 32.17
C THR A 603 4.44 19.75 31.26
N GLN A 604 4.48 19.54 29.94
CA GLN A 604 4.01 20.52 28.96
C GLN A 604 2.50 20.43 28.71
N THR A 605 1.92 19.22 28.75
CA THR A 605 0.50 19.01 28.46
C THR A 605 -0.34 18.98 29.73
N LEU A 606 0.07 18.20 30.74
CA LEU A 606 -0.66 18.14 32.01
C LEU A 606 -0.32 19.27 32.98
N GLY A 607 0.77 20.01 32.74
CA GLY A 607 1.20 21.11 33.61
C GLY A 607 1.70 20.63 34.98
N MET A 608 2.24 19.41 35.05
CA MET A 608 2.82 18.89 36.29
C MET A 608 4.21 19.47 36.50
N THR A 609 4.53 19.76 37.76
CA THR A 609 5.87 20.15 38.19
C THR A 609 6.69 18.88 38.40
N ARG A 610 7.89 18.82 37.78
CA ARG A 610 8.86 17.76 38.00
C ARG A 610 9.73 18.11 39.21
N ASP A 611 9.70 17.25 40.22
CA ASP A 611 10.56 17.34 41.41
C ASP A 611 12.03 16.99 41.07
N LYS A 612 12.92 17.10 42.06
CA LYS A 612 14.30 16.64 41.92
C LYS A 612 14.33 15.13 41.64
N TYR A 613 15.29 14.73 40.80
CA TYR A 613 15.60 13.33 40.56
C TYR A 613 15.99 12.65 41.88
N ASP A 614 15.39 11.50 42.14
CA ASP A 614 15.74 10.65 43.27
C ASP A 614 16.86 9.70 42.81
N GLU A 615 18.09 9.96 43.24
CA GLU A 615 19.26 9.16 42.87
C GLU A 615 19.24 7.75 43.50
N ASP A 616 18.59 7.59 44.66
CA ASP A 616 18.53 6.31 45.37
C ASP A 616 17.50 5.36 44.71
N GLU A 617 16.38 5.92 44.22
CA GLU A 617 15.28 5.16 43.59
C GLU A 617 15.30 5.17 42.05
N GLY A 618 16.15 5.99 41.43
CA GLY A 618 16.33 6.05 39.98
C GLY A 618 15.11 6.60 39.21
N CYS A 619 14.38 7.55 39.80
CA CYS A 619 13.10 8.02 39.26
C CYS A 619 12.88 9.53 39.38
N TYR A 620 11.91 10.02 38.60
CA TYR A 620 11.38 11.37 38.72
C TYR A 620 9.98 11.33 39.32
N LEU A 621 9.76 12.20 40.30
CA LEU A 621 8.44 12.48 40.87
C LEU A 621 7.83 13.70 40.18
N TYR A 622 6.55 13.61 39.80
CA TYR A 622 5.79 14.70 39.22
C TYR A 622 4.54 14.94 40.06
N HIS A 623 4.26 16.22 40.33
CA HIS A 623 3.09 16.62 41.11
C HIS A 623 2.32 17.75 40.43
N SER A 624 1.06 17.94 40.80
CA SER A 624 0.25 19.06 40.33
C SER A 624 -0.80 19.41 41.37
N GLU A 625 -1.13 20.68 41.52
CA GLU A 625 -2.27 21.12 42.34
C GLU A 625 -3.62 20.80 41.69
N LYS A 626 -3.63 20.48 40.39
CA LYS A 626 -4.84 20.18 39.62
C LYS A 626 -5.33 18.73 39.78
N TYR A 627 -4.43 17.79 40.10
CA TYR A 627 -4.74 16.36 40.13
C TYR A 627 -4.57 15.78 41.54
N ALA A 628 -5.40 14.82 41.93
CA ALA A 628 -5.37 14.18 43.24
C ALA A 628 -4.34 13.03 43.36
N TYR A 629 -3.27 13.07 42.56
CA TYR A 629 -2.24 12.05 42.52
C TYR A 629 -0.88 12.65 42.12
N LYS A 630 0.20 11.94 42.50
CA LYS A 630 1.55 12.14 41.97
C LYS A 630 1.85 11.08 40.92
N VAL A 631 2.77 11.38 40.01
CA VAL A 631 3.26 10.42 39.01
C VAL A 631 4.72 10.14 39.29
N ILE A 632 5.10 8.87 39.34
CA ILE A 632 6.50 8.42 39.37
C ILE A 632 6.81 7.84 37.99
N HIS A 633 7.92 8.27 37.40
CA HIS A 633 8.42 7.78 36.12
C HIS A 633 9.89 7.41 36.27
N TYR A 634 10.25 6.18 35.90
CA TYR A 634 11.64 5.73 35.87
C TYR A 634 12.28 6.16 34.56
N GLU A 635 13.53 6.64 34.62
CA GLU A 635 14.22 7.15 33.42
C GLU A 635 14.39 6.05 32.37
N GLY A 636 14.07 6.36 31.11
CA GLY A 636 14.16 5.39 30.00
C GLY A 636 13.04 4.36 29.93
N GLU A 637 12.12 4.35 30.90
CA GLU A 637 11.03 3.38 30.95
C GLU A 637 9.73 3.89 30.34
N THR A 638 8.95 2.95 29.79
CA THR A 638 7.58 3.20 29.30
C THR A 638 6.51 3.05 30.39
N GLU A 639 6.97 2.86 31.64
CA GLU A 639 6.14 2.60 32.81
C GLU A 639 5.96 3.86 33.67
N LEU A 640 4.73 4.09 34.11
CA LEU A 640 4.34 5.19 34.98
C LEU A 640 3.57 4.66 36.19
N LEU A 641 3.88 5.17 37.37
CA LEU A 641 3.13 4.86 38.59
C LEU A 641 2.33 6.09 39.01
N LEU A 642 1.03 5.93 39.15
CA LEU A 642 0.17 6.98 39.71
C LEU A 642 -0.11 6.64 41.16
N VAL A 643 0.23 7.57 42.05
CA VAL A 643 0.15 7.39 43.49
C VAL A 643 -0.82 8.41 44.06
N SER A 644 -1.90 7.95 44.70
CA SER A 644 -2.90 8.83 45.33
C SER A 644 -2.26 9.72 46.40
N THR A 645 -2.66 10.99 46.47
CA THR A 645 -2.11 11.97 47.43
C THR A 645 -2.87 12.06 48.76
N GLN A 646 -3.59 11.03 49.19
CA GLN A 646 -4.15 11.08 50.55
C GLN A 646 -3.05 10.81 51.59
N ASP A 647 -2.94 11.73 52.53
CA ASP A 647 -2.20 11.58 53.80
C ASP A 647 -2.64 10.33 54.58
#